data_AF-A0A7R8ZVP1-F1
#
_entry.id   AF-A0A7R8ZVP1-F1
#
_cell.length_a   1.000
_cell.length_b   1.000
_cell.length_c   1.000
_cell.angle_alpha   90.00
_cell.angle_beta   90.00
_cell.angle_gamma   90.00
#
_symmetry.space_group_name_H-M   'P 1'
#
loop_
_entity.id
_entity.type
_entity.pdbx_description
1 polymer ?
#
loop_
_entity_poly.entity_id
_entity_poly.type
_entity_poly.pdbx_seq_one_letter_code
_entity_poly.pdbx_strand_id
1 'polypeptide(L)'
;MNVVSSQSQSGLPAGWEERQDASGRTYYVNHIARTTQWQRPTEHDAQAEAEASMNSLEIQRMDYRRRYQLGDGEGGNEGGRSSLPGGIQTSRAVEDVTLPSQQAASATGSPGSSAPNSTSSTSRAPSNRPATIGTAAGLKPQAPPRRSHSVSVSGGPDVDPLPPGWTSQVAPNGRIFYINHAEKNTTWIHPVTKKPSPRPGPPRGVEEDRLGPLPDGWEERVHSDGRVFYIDHNTRTTQWEDPRISNPSIAGNPVPYSRDYKAKYQNFRAHLRERRPADLPKQCDIRVRRDRVFEDSYRIISTVKKADQLKAKLWIEFAGEKVLDYGGASREWFFLLSKSMFNPYYGLFEYSAIDNYTLQINPNSGVANEEHLSYFHFIGRVAGMAVYHGHLLDAYFIRPFYKMMRGSNITLKDMESVDPEYYNSLVWIKENDPSDLGLTFSVDDEVFGETTQVDLVPNGSELPVTQENKEEYITKVVEWRFVNRIKTQMHEFLRGFEELVPLSMIKVFDESELELLLSGLQEIDVKDWKLNTVYKRDYSPNHIVIQWFWRSVLSYDNEMRARLLQFVTGTSHVPMNGFRELQGSNGPQPFTIEKYGTPADYPRAHTCFNRLDLPPYSTYTELKEKLTSAVENSVGFGSVD
;
A
#
# COMPACT_ATOMS: atom_id res chain seq x y z
N MET A 1 -62.14 31.27 -2.78
CA MET A 1 -60.73 31.17 -3.23
C MET A 1 -59.95 30.62 -2.07
N ASN A 2 -59.21 29.52 -2.26
CA ASN A 2 -58.60 28.80 -1.15
C ASN A 2 -57.31 29.47 -0.68
N VAL A 3 -57.13 29.48 0.64
CA VAL A 3 -55.86 29.77 1.31
C VAL A 3 -54.93 28.59 1.08
N VAL A 4 -53.69 28.85 0.66
CA VAL A 4 -52.64 27.82 0.57
C VAL A 4 -51.98 27.70 1.94
N SER A 5 -52.26 26.59 2.63
CA SER A 5 -51.70 26.32 3.95
C SER A 5 -50.21 25.96 3.86
N SER A 6 -49.39 26.65 4.65
CA SER A 6 -48.01 26.26 4.93
C SER A 6 -47.97 24.95 5.73
N GLN A 7 -47.48 23.86 5.14
CA GLN A 7 -47.13 22.65 5.89
C GLN A 7 -45.68 22.72 6.38
N SER A 8 -45.52 22.41 7.66
CA SER A 8 -44.28 22.43 8.44
C SER A 8 -43.26 21.40 7.95
N GLN A 9 -42.00 21.81 7.82
CA GLN A 9 -40.87 20.89 7.67
C GLN A 9 -40.68 20.09 8.96
N SER A 10 -40.98 18.79 8.93
CA SER A 10 -40.41 17.84 9.89
C SER A 10 -38.94 17.59 9.56
N GLY A 11 -38.11 17.39 10.59
CA GLY A 11 -36.70 17.01 10.43
C GLY A 11 -36.54 15.66 9.72
N LEU A 12 -35.32 15.34 9.28
CA LEU A 12 -35.01 13.99 8.82
C LEU A 12 -34.94 13.01 10.01
N PRO A 13 -35.24 11.72 9.81
CA PRO A 13 -35.05 10.71 10.85
C PRO A 13 -33.57 10.62 11.28
N ALA A 14 -33.32 10.13 12.50
CA ALA A 14 -31.96 9.98 13.02
C ALA A 14 -31.07 9.14 12.07
N GLY A 15 -29.84 9.60 11.84
CA GLY A 15 -28.90 8.98 10.89
C GLY A 15 -29.03 9.43 9.44
N TRP A 16 -30.04 10.22 9.07
CA TRP A 16 -30.23 10.70 7.69
C TRP A 16 -29.76 12.15 7.48
N GLU A 17 -29.02 12.38 6.39
CA GLU A 17 -28.53 13.70 5.97
C GLU A 17 -29.04 14.05 4.56
N GLU A 18 -29.41 15.31 4.33
CA GLU A 18 -29.74 15.84 2.99
C GLU A 18 -28.48 16.40 2.31
N ARG A 19 -28.17 15.93 1.09
CA ARG A 19 -27.05 16.44 0.27
C ARG A 19 -27.50 16.78 -1.14
N GLN A 20 -26.69 17.57 -1.84
CA GLN A 20 -26.90 17.91 -3.26
C GLN A 20 -25.75 17.39 -4.12
N ASP A 21 -26.09 16.86 -5.30
CA ASP A 21 -25.09 16.46 -6.29
C ASP A 21 -24.51 17.68 -7.05
N ALA A 22 -23.50 17.44 -7.90
CA ALA A 22 -22.87 18.49 -8.71
C ALA A 22 -23.81 19.17 -9.75
N SER A 23 -25.05 18.67 -9.90
CA SER A 23 -26.10 19.29 -10.71
C SER A 23 -27.18 20.00 -9.88
N GLY A 24 -27.00 20.08 -8.55
CA GLY A 24 -27.93 20.71 -7.62
C GLY A 24 -29.15 19.84 -7.26
N ARG A 25 -29.13 18.54 -7.56
CA ARG A 25 -30.23 17.63 -7.21
C ARG A 25 -30.05 17.09 -5.80
N THR A 26 -31.08 17.25 -4.98
CA THR A 26 -31.12 16.71 -3.62
C THR A 26 -31.20 15.18 -3.60
N TYR A 27 -30.39 14.56 -2.75
CA TYR A 27 -30.43 13.15 -2.37
C TYR A 27 -30.20 13.00 -0.86
N TYR A 28 -30.59 11.86 -0.30
CA TYR A 28 -30.56 11.59 1.12
C TYR A 28 -29.58 10.45 1.41
N VAL A 29 -28.77 10.63 2.45
CA VAL A 29 -27.69 9.72 2.87
C VAL A 29 -28.04 9.15 4.23
N ASN A 30 -28.08 7.82 4.36
CA ASN A 30 -28.22 7.14 5.64
C ASN A 30 -26.84 6.75 6.15
N HIS A 31 -26.38 7.41 7.22
CA HIS A 31 -25.07 7.15 7.83
C HIS A 31 -25.02 5.86 8.65
N ILE A 32 -26.17 5.33 9.07
CA ILE A 32 -26.29 4.08 9.83
C ILE A 32 -26.25 2.89 8.86
N ALA A 33 -27.08 2.92 7.81
CA ALA A 33 -27.15 1.85 6.79
C ALA A 33 -26.09 1.98 5.67
N ARG A 34 -25.37 3.10 5.60
CA ARG A 34 -24.42 3.47 4.53
C ARG A 34 -25.02 3.44 3.11
N THR A 35 -26.32 3.74 3.01
CA THR A 35 -27.08 3.80 1.74
C THR A 35 -27.37 5.23 1.31
N THR A 36 -27.72 5.43 0.04
CA THR A 36 -28.21 6.71 -0.48
C THR A 36 -29.47 6.51 -1.34
N GLN A 37 -30.37 7.48 -1.31
CA GLN A 37 -31.62 7.46 -2.08
C GLN A 37 -32.05 8.86 -2.52
N TRP A 38 -32.91 8.95 -3.54
CA TRP A 38 -33.38 10.23 -4.08
C TRP A 38 -34.69 10.71 -3.44
N GLN A 39 -35.42 9.82 -2.78
CA GLN A 39 -36.67 10.09 -2.08
C GLN A 39 -36.39 10.51 -0.63
N ARG A 40 -37.15 11.47 -0.09
CA ARG A 40 -37.01 11.88 1.31
C ARG A 40 -37.46 10.72 2.23
N PRO A 41 -36.59 10.21 3.13
CA PRO A 41 -36.94 9.11 4.01
C PRO A 41 -38.05 9.52 4.98
N THR A 42 -38.99 8.62 5.24
CA THR A 42 -40.04 8.79 6.25
C THR A 42 -39.70 8.00 7.53
N GLU A 43 -40.34 8.33 8.65
CA GLU A 43 -40.17 7.58 9.90
C GLU A 43 -40.60 6.10 9.77
N HIS A 44 -41.55 5.82 8.87
CA HIS A 44 -41.98 4.46 8.55
C HIS A 44 -40.89 3.68 7.78
N ASP A 45 -40.15 4.33 6.88
CA ASP A 45 -39.01 3.69 6.19
C ASP A 45 -37.89 3.38 7.18
N ALA A 46 -37.58 4.31 8.09
CA ALA A 46 -36.59 4.10 9.14
C ALA A 46 -36.96 2.96 10.11
N GLN A 47 -38.26 2.82 10.44
CA GLN A 47 -38.76 1.68 11.23
C GLN A 47 -38.69 0.37 10.44
N ALA A 48 -39.11 0.35 9.18
CA ALA A 48 -39.04 -0.84 8.33
C ALA A 48 -37.59 -1.30 8.07
N GLU A 49 -36.63 -0.38 7.92
CA GLU A 49 -35.20 -0.69 7.76
C GLU A 49 -34.53 -1.13 9.09
N ALA A 50 -34.94 -0.57 10.23
CA ALA A 50 -34.51 -1.04 11.55
C ALA A 50 -35.07 -2.43 11.86
N GLU A 51 -36.34 -2.69 11.56
CA GLU A 51 -36.95 -4.02 11.63
C GLU A 51 -36.30 -4.99 10.64
N ALA A 52 -35.99 -4.58 9.40
CA ALA A 52 -35.27 -5.43 8.44
C ALA A 52 -33.85 -5.75 8.90
N SER A 53 -33.18 -4.82 9.59
CA SER A 53 -31.84 -5.02 10.17
C SER A 53 -31.88 -5.93 11.40
N MET A 54 -32.84 -5.75 12.32
CA MET A 54 -33.08 -6.67 13.44
C MET A 54 -33.51 -8.05 12.97
N ASN A 55 -34.38 -8.15 11.96
CA ASN A 55 -34.82 -9.41 11.38
C ASN A 55 -33.69 -10.06 10.56
N SER A 56 -32.79 -9.31 9.94
CA SER A 56 -31.55 -9.83 9.34
C SER A 56 -30.61 -10.40 10.41
N LEU A 57 -30.40 -9.69 11.52
CA LEU A 57 -29.63 -10.17 12.68
C LEU A 57 -30.29 -11.40 13.33
N GLU A 58 -31.62 -11.45 13.38
CA GLU A 58 -32.36 -12.58 13.92
C GLU A 58 -32.39 -13.78 12.95
N ILE A 59 -32.46 -13.55 11.64
CA ILE A 59 -32.24 -14.58 10.61
C ILE A 59 -30.80 -15.10 10.69
N GLN A 60 -29.79 -14.25 10.91
CA GLN A 60 -28.41 -14.68 11.16
C GLN A 60 -28.31 -15.53 12.44
N ARG A 61 -28.96 -15.11 13.53
CA ARG A 61 -29.03 -15.84 14.81
C ARG A 61 -29.76 -17.18 14.65
N MET A 62 -30.81 -17.23 13.85
CA MET A 62 -31.59 -18.42 13.52
C MET A 62 -30.83 -19.37 12.60
N ASP A 63 -30.13 -18.89 11.57
CA ASP A 63 -29.32 -19.72 10.67
C ASP A 63 -28.03 -20.21 11.34
N TYR A 64 -27.47 -19.44 12.27
CA TYR A 64 -26.42 -19.92 13.19
C TYR A 64 -26.97 -21.05 14.07
N ARG A 65 -28.09 -20.82 14.77
CA ARG A 65 -28.72 -21.83 15.63
C ARG A 65 -29.15 -23.10 14.87
N ARG A 66 -29.66 -22.94 13.65
CA ARG A 66 -30.05 -24.02 12.72
C ARG A 66 -28.84 -24.84 12.23
N ARG A 67 -27.68 -24.19 12.02
CA ARG A 67 -26.42 -24.89 11.67
C ARG A 67 -25.85 -25.75 12.79
N TYR A 68 -26.18 -25.44 14.05
CA TYR A 68 -25.67 -26.15 15.23
C TYR A 68 -26.70 -27.06 15.93
N GLN A 69 -27.97 -27.05 15.52
CA GLN A 69 -29.01 -28.00 16.00
C GLN A 69 -29.23 -29.23 15.11
N LEU A 70 -28.44 -29.40 14.04
CA LEU A 70 -28.41 -30.61 13.20
C LEU A 70 -27.11 -31.42 13.40
N GLY A 71 -26.62 -31.47 14.65
CA GLY A 71 -25.40 -32.19 15.04
C GLY A 71 -25.62 -33.35 16.01
N ASP A 72 -26.85 -33.58 16.50
CA ASP A 72 -27.14 -34.54 17.56
C ASP A 72 -28.45 -35.28 17.26
N GLY A 73 -28.39 -36.60 16.99
CA GLY A 73 -29.63 -37.37 16.76
C GLY A 73 -29.63 -38.60 15.83
N GLU A 74 -28.59 -39.44 15.76
CA GLU A 74 -28.78 -40.87 15.40
C GLU A 74 -27.92 -41.79 16.27
N GLY A 75 -28.57 -42.49 17.22
CA GLY A 75 -27.88 -43.39 18.14
C GLY A 75 -28.72 -44.00 19.26
N GLY A 76 -29.55 -45.01 18.95
CA GLY A 76 -29.83 -46.14 19.87
C GLY A 76 -30.63 -45.92 21.17
N ASN A 77 -31.96 -45.99 21.05
CA ASN A 77 -32.95 -46.48 22.03
C ASN A 77 -32.47 -47.25 23.30
N GLU A 78 -32.93 -46.83 24.51
CA GLU A 78 -33.71 -47.68 25.45
C GLU A 78 -34.28 -46.94 26.71
N GLY A 79 -35.58 -47.12 26.98
CA GLY A 79 -36.19 -47.29 28.32
C GLY A 79 -36.21 -46.16 29.39
N GLY A 80 -37.38 -45.52 29.59
CA GLY A 80 -37.66 -44.79 30.84
C GLY A 80 -38.95 -43.93 30.85
N ARG A 81 -39.97 -44.31 31.63
CA ARG A 81 -41.23 -43.55 31.79
C ARG A 81 -41.16 -42.54 32.95
N SER A 82 -41.65 -41.30 32.76
CA SER A 82 -42.68 -40.68 33.63
C SER A 82 -43.19 -39.29 33.20
N SER A 83 -44.53 -39.17 33.15
CA SER A 83 -45.37 -38.06 33.65
C SER A 83 -45.17 -36.59 33.19
N LEU A 84 -46.02 -36.20 32.23
CA LEU A 84 -46.71 -34.89 32.05
C LEU A 84 -47.53 -34.46 33.32
N PRO A 85 -48.12 -33.23 33.46
CA PRO A 85 -48.81 -32.48 32.38
C PRO A 85 -49.00 -30.93 32.42
N GLY A 86 -49.46 -30.39 31.27
CA GLY A 86 -50.37 -29.23 31.14
C GLY A 86 -49.74 -27.91 30.62
N GLY A 87 -50.26 -27.19 29.62
CA GLY A 87 -51.39 -27.37 28.67
C GLY A 87 -51.17 -26.45 27.43
N ILE A 88 -51.64 -26.75 26.20
CA ILE A 88 -53.03 -26.59 25.68
C ILE A 88 -53.43 -25.08 25.61
N GLN A 89 -53.78 -24.43 24.48
CA GLN A 89 -54.33 -24.89 23.17
C GLN A 89 -54.17 -23.85 22.01
N THR A 90 -54.05 -24.32 20.75
CA THR A 90 -54.62 -23.85 19.43
C THR A 90 -54.88 -22.36 19.11
N SER A 91 -54.86 -21.85 17.86
CA SER A 91 -55.20 -22.37 16.50
C SER A 91 -54.56 -21.46 15.41
N ARG A 92 -53.98 -21.94 14.29
CA ARG A 92 -54.55 -22.58 13.07
C ARG A 92 -55.33 -21.63 12.12
N ALA A 93 -54.69 -21.26 11.00
CA ALA A 93 -55.31 -21.19 9.65
C ALA A 93 -54.20 -21.14 8.56
N VAL A 94 -54.53 -21.65 7.38
CA VAL A 94 -53.70 -21.69 6.15
C VAL A 94 -54.52 -21.11 5.02
N GLU A 95 -53.88 -20.45 4.05
CA GLU A 95 -54.43 -20.32 2.70
C GLU A 95 -53.30 -20.27 1.66
N ASP A 96 -53.59 -20.80 0.47
CA ASP A 96 -52.65 -21.22 -0.57
C ASP A 96 -53.10 -20.66 -1.93
N VAL A 97 -52.23 -19.96 -2.66
CA VAL A 97 -52.43 -19.61 -4.08
C VAL A 97 -51.10 -19.62 -4.85
N THR A 98 -50.80 -20.79 -5.42
CA THR A 98 -50.31 -21.04 -6.80
C THR A 98 -49.61 -19.94 -7.64
N LEU A 99 -48.46 -20.34 -8.21
CA LEU A 99 -47.76 -19.73 -9.35
C LEU A 99 -48.60 -19.67 -10.64
N PRO A 100 -48.16 -18.88 -11.65
CA PRO A 100 -47.60 -19.55 -12.84
C PRO A 100 -46.32 -18.92 -13.40
N SER A 101 -45.44 -19.79 -13.92
CA SER A 101 -44.24 -19.45 -14.69
C SER A 101 -44.55 -19.20 -16.17
N GLN A 102 -43.78 -18.34 -16.84
CA GLN A 102 -43.54 -18.45 -18.30
C GLN A 102 -42.07 -18.19 -18.65
N GLN A 103 -41.61 -18.85 -19.72
CA GLN A 103 -40.22 -18.94 -20.15
C GLN A 103 -39.91 -18.09 -21.40
N ALA A 104 -38.64 -17.67 -21.48
CA ALA A 104 -37.79 -17.61 -22.67
C ALA A 104 -38.21 -16.85 -23.94
N ALA A 105 -37.32 -15.93 -24.37
CA ALA A 105 -36.88 -15.85 -25.76
C ALA A 105 -35.47 -15.23 -25.84
N SER A 106 -34.65 -15.66 -26.81
CA SER A 106 -33.28 -15.19 -27.05
C SER A 106 -33.03 -14.92 -28.54
N ALA A 107 -32.37 -13.80 -28.86
CA ALA A 107 -31.81 -13.44 -30.17
C ALA A 107 -30.84 -12.24 -29.98
N THR A 108 -29.51 -12.36 -30.13
CA THR A 108 -28.71 -12.33 -31.37
C THR A 108 -28.89 -11.10 -32.26
N GLY A 109 -27.84 -10.27 -32.39
CA GLY A 109 -27.76 -9.25 -33.46
C GLY A 109 -26.72 -8.12 -33.29
N SER A 110 -25.48 -8.35 -33.71
CA SER A 110 -24.56 -7.28 -34.16
C SER A 110 -24.55 -7.26 -35.69
N PRO A 111 -24.35 -6.10 -36.36
CA PRO A 111 -23.05 -5.92 -37.03
C PRO A 111 -22.54 -4.47 -37.22
N GLY A 112 -21.22 -4.31 -37.13
CA GLY A 112 -20.40 -3.87 -38.28
C GLY A 112 -20.47 -2.44 -38.86
N SER A 113 -19.51 -1.62 -38.42
CA SER A 113 -18.48 -0.97 -39.28
C SER A 113 -18.73 0.34 -40.06
N SER A 114 -17.61 1.06 -40.23
CA SER A 114 -17.23 1.91 -41.40
C SER A 114 -17.60 3.40 -41.42
N ALA A 115 -16.58 4.24 -41.14
CA ALA A 115 -16.37 5.52 -41.84
C ALA A 115 -15.83 5.25 -43.27
N PRO A 116 -15.75 6.23 -44.20
CA PRO A 116 -14.53 7.07 -44.23
C PRO A 116 -14.61 8.49 -44.88
N ASN A 117 -13.51 9.25 -44.70
CA ASN A 117 -12.80 10.10 -45.68
C ASN A 117 -13.30 11.49 -46.17
N SER A 118 -12.61 12.52 -45.64
CA SER A 118 -11.61 13.38 -46.34
C SER A 118 -11.99 14.43 -47.41
N THR A 119 -11.49 15.67 -47.21
CA THR A 119 -10.74 16.56 -48.15
C THR A 119 -10.41 17.85 -47.36
N SER A 120 -9.18 18.35 -47.10
CA SER A 120 -8.01 18.71 -47.92
C SER A 120 -8.13 20.00 -48.76
N SER A 121 -7.46 21.12 -48.37
CA SER A 121 -6.71 22.03 -49.29
C SER A 121 -6.05 23.26 -48.62
N THR A 122 -4.71 23.25 -48.55
CA THR A 122 -3.74 24.32 -48.90
C THR A 122 -3.88 25.83 -48.53
N SER A 123 -2.79 26.32 -47.90
CA SER A 123 -1.99 27.52 -48.23
C SER A 123 -2.50 28.96 -48.00
N ARG A 124 -1.74 29.74 -47.20
CA ARG A 124 -0.84 30.83 -47.66
C ARG A 124 -0.09 31.52 -46.51
N ALA A 125 1.17 31.85 -46.75
CA ALA A 125 1.84 33.03 -46.17
C ALA A 125 1.85 34.15 -47.25
N PRO A 126 2.16 35.41 -46.92
CA PRO A 126 3.58 35.80 -46.85
C PRO A 126 3.94 36.86 -45.79
N SER A 127 5.25 37.10 -45.72
CA SER A 127 6.02 38.08 -44.92
C SER A 127 5.64 39.55 -45.06
N ASN A 128 6.00 40.36 -44.04
CA ASN A 128 6.83 41.55 -44.27
C ASN A 128 7.65 42.02 -43.03
N ARG A 129 8.91 42.36 -43.30
CA ARG A 129 9.85 43.22 -42.53
C ARG A 129 10.03 44.51 -43.40
N PRO A 130 10.79 45.60 -43.06
CA PRO A 130 12.09 45.61 -42.34
C PRO A 130 12.43 46.91 -41.53
N ALA A 131 13.74 47.08 -41.27
CA ALA A 131 14.50 48.30 -40.89
C ALA A 131 14.36 48.82 -39.42
N THR A 132 15.39 49.00 -38.58
CA THR A 132 16.89 49.15 -38.64
C THR A 132 17.40 50.59 -38.50
N ILE A 133 18.22 50.83 -37.47
CA ILE A 133 19.41 51.73 -37.27
C ILE A 133 19.82 51.46 -35.79
N GLY A 134 21.05 51.19 -35.35
CA GLY A 134 22.41 51.73 -35.66
C GLY A 134 22.85 52.62 -34.48
N THR A 135 24.10 52.76 -33.99
CA THR A 135 25.50 52.30 -34.28
C THR A 135 26.40 52.83 -33.13
N ALA A 136 27.63 52.39 -32.76
CA ALA A 136 28.51 51.24 -33.06
C ALA A 136 29.74 51.27 -32.07
N ALA A 137 30.89 50.67 -32.45
CA ALA A 137 32.25 50.71 -31.85
C ALA A 137 32.57 49.77 -30.64
N GLY A 138 33.71 49.07 -30.58
CA GLY A 138 34.76 48.83 -31.60
C GLY A 138 36.07 48.21 -31.05
N LEU A 139 36.85 47.57 -31.94
CA LEU A 139 38.29 47.16 -31.82
C LEU A 139 38.69 45.76 -31.27
N LYS A 140 39.42 45.04 -32.15
CA LYS A 140 40.46 43.99 -32.02
C LYS A 140 41.37 44.20 -33.26
N PRO A 141 42.69 43.86 -33.31
CA PRO A 141 43.20 42.49 -33.07
C PRO A 141 44.68 42.33 -32.59
N GLN A 142 45.10 41.12 -32.16
CA GLN A 142 46.32 40.37 -32.61
C GLN A 142 46.68 39.16 -31.72
N ALA A 143 47.53 38.27 -32.28
CA ALA A 143 48.21 37.10 -31.70
C ALA A 143 49.50 36.86 -32.55
N PRO A 144 50.41 35.88 -32.32
CA PRO A 144 50.53 34.84 -31.28
C PRO A 144 51.93 34.93 -30.56
N PRO A 145 52.58 33.88 -29.96
CA PRO A 145 52.95 32.59 -30.59
C PRO A 145 52.60 31.33 -29.77
N ARG A 146 52.62 30.16 -30.43
CA ARG A 146 52.49 28.83 -29.80
C ARG A 146 53.86 28.24 -29.44
N ARG A 147 53.95 27.50 -28.33
CA ARG A 147 54.93 26.43 -28.13
C ARG A 147 54.23 25.11 -27.82
N SER A 148 54.87 24.03 -28.24
CA SER A 148 54.35 22.67 -28.27
C SER A 148 54.66 21.89 -27.00
N HIS A 149 53.65 21.22 -26.44
CA HIS A 149 53.86 20.04 -25.58
C HIS A 149 53.30 18.80 -26.27
N SER A 150 54.21 18.05 -26.87
CA SER A 150 53.99 16.66 -27.30
C SER A 150 53.98 15.76 -26.07
N VAL A 151 52.83 15.16 -25.74
CA VAL A 151 52.76 14.03 -24.82
C VAL A 151 52.70 12.76 -25.66
N SER A 152 53.83 12.08 -25.76
CA SER A 152 53.95 10.75 -26.35
C SER A 152 53.38 9.71 -25.38
N VAL A 153 52.28 9.05 -25.74
CA VAL A 153 51.79 7.85 -25.04
C VAL A 153 52.21 6.61 -25.83
N SER A 154 52.87 5.68 -25.13
CA SER A 154 53.48 4.47 -25.68
C SER A 154 52.51 3.29 -25.75
N GLY A 155 52.36 2.71 -26.94
CA GLY A 155 52.24 1.25 -27.18
C GLY A 155 51.06 0.48 -26.56
N GLY A 156 50.01 0.26 -27.36
CA GLY A 156 48.96 -0.76 -27.20
C GLY A 156 48.32 -1.02 -28.57
N PRO A 157 47.82 -2.24 -28.87
CA PRO A 157 47.83 -2.78 -30.23
C PRO A 157 46.75 -2.22 -31.19
N ASP A 158 46.97 -2.50 -32.49
CA ASP A 158 46.17 -2.11 -33.66
C ASP A 158 46.05 -0.60 -33.95
N VAL A 159 47.13 -0.04 -34.49
CA VAL A 159 47.09 1.19 -35.30
C VAL A 159 47.54 0.85 -36.72
N ASP A 160 46.56 0.60 -37.60
CA ASP A 160 46.81 0.41 -39.04
C ASP A 160 47.58 1.62 -39.61
N PRO A 161 48.67 1.43 -40.38
CA PRO A 161 49.44 2.56 -40.92
C PRO A 161 48.63 3.34 -41.96
N LEU A 162 48.64 4.67 -41.81
CA LEU A 162 47.96 5.59 -42.73
C LEU A 162 48.78 5.83 -44.02
N PRO A 163 48.12 6.03 -45.19
CA PRO A 163 48.82 6.31 -46.44
C PRO A 163 49.53 7.67 -46.42
N PRO A 164 50.55 7.88 -47.28
CA PRO A 164 51.14 9.20 -47.49
C PRO A 164 50.08 10.27 -47.79
N GLY A 165 50.17 11.42 -47.13
CA GLY A 165 49.20 12.51 -47.26
C GLY A 165 47.96 12.40 -46.37
N TRP A 166 47.85 11.37 -45.52
CA TRP A 166 46.78 11.23 -44.53
C TRP A 166 47.28 11.40 -43.09
N THR A 167 46.49 12.04 -42.23
CA THR A 167 46.76 12.13 -40.78
C THR A 167 45.49 11.94 -39.96
N SER A 168 45.56 11.26 -38.82
CA SER A 168 44.49 11.19 -37.84
C SER A 168 44.56 12.33 -36.82
N GLN A 169 43.40 12.82 -36.36
CA GLN A 169 43.26 13.73 -35.21
C GLN A 169 42.08 13.30 -34.33
N VAL A 170 42.10 13.72 -33.07
CA VAL A 170 41.01 13.48 -32.09
C VAL A 170 40.12 14.72 -32.02
N ALA A 171 38.82 14.55 -32.24
CA ALA A 171 37.83 15.62 -32.09
C ALA A 171 37.51 15.88 -30.60
N PRO A 172 36.91 17.03 -30.24
CA PRO A 172 36.62 17.37 -28.83
C PRO A 172 35.74 16.37 -28.07
N ASN A 173 34.98 15.54 -28.77
CA ASN A 173 34.19 14.45 -28.20
C ASN A 173 34.99 13.15 -27.96
N GLY A 174 36.31 13.16 -28.16
CA GLY A 174 37.19 11.99 -28.01
C GLY A 174 37.24 11.06 -29.23
N ARG A 175 36.50 11.36 -30.31
CA ARG A 175 36.46 10.51 -31.51
C ARG A 175 37.59 10.82 -32.50
N ILE A 176 38.25 9.80 -33.02
CA ILE A 176 39.26 9.96 -34.08
C ILE A 176 38.57 10.24 -35.42
N PHE A 177 39.11 11.19 -36.19
CA PHE A 177 38.81 11.42 -37.61
C PHE A 177 40.11 11.48 -38.42
N TYR A 178 40.00 11.24 -39.72
CA TYR A 178 41.13 11.22 -40.66
C TYR A 178 41.04 12.40 -41.61
N ILE A 179 42.17 13.02 -41.90
CA ILE A 179 42.33 14.20 -42.75
C ILE A 179 43.13 13.79 -43.98
N ASN A 180 42.58 14.02 -45.17
CA ASN A 180 43.29 13.90 -46.44
C ASN A 180 43.87 15.27 -46.80
N HIS A 181 45.19 15.42 -46.74
CA HIS A 181 45.86 16.69 -47.07
C HIS A 181 45.90 16.99 -48.57
N ALA A 182 45.80 15.96 -49.43
CA ALA A 182 45.77 16.14 -50.88
C ALA A 182 44.40 16.68 -51.36
N GLU A 183 43.30 16.12 -50.85
CA GLU A 183 41.93 16.52 -51.22
C GLU A 183 41.34 17.59 -50.29
N LYS A 184 42.03 17.94 -49.20
CA LYS A 184 41.59 18.88 -48.16
C LYS A 184 40.23 18.54 -47.54
N ASN A 185 39.92 17.26 -47.43
CA ASN A 185 38.69 16.75 -46.83
C ASN A 185 38.96 15.96 -45.54
N THR A 186 37.90 15.72 -44.77
CA THR A 186 37.96 14.94 -43.53
C THR A 186 36.89 13.86 -43.53
N THR A 187 37.18 12.72 -42.89
CA THR A 187 36.28 11.58 -42.84
C THR A 187 36.40 10.81 -41.52
N TRP A 188 35.29 10.20 -41.10
CA TRP A 188 35.20 9.33 -39.92
C TRP A 188 35.48 7.86 -40.27
N ILE A 189 35.98 7.57 -41.46
CA ILE A 189 36.24 6.22 -41.97
C ILE A 189 37.74 6.11 -42.28
N HIS A 190 38.39 5.04 -41.81
CA HIS A 190 39.82 4.83 -42.04
C HIS A 190 40.11 4.62 -43.53
N PRO A 191 41.07 5.34 -44.14
CA PRO A 191 41.26 5.36 -45.59
C PRO A 191 41.63 3.99 -46.18
N VAL A 192 42.42 3.18 -45.46
CA VAL A 192 42.85 1.83 -45.88
C VAL A 192 41.80 0.78 -45.56
N THR A 193 41.57 0.49 -44.28
CA THR A 193 40.67 -0.59 -43.82
C THR A 193 39.19 -0.35 -44.03
N LYS A 194 38.76 0.86 -44.44
CA LYS A 194 37.35 1.27 -44.63
C LYS A 194 36.44 1.08 -43.41
N LYS A 195 37.01 0.80 -42.23
CA LYS A 195 36.28 0.70 -40.96
C LYS A 195 35.92 2.12 -40.45
N PRO A 196 34.69 2.36 -39.97
CA PRO A 196 34.37 3.59 -39.25
C PRO A 196 35.23 3.71 -37.98
N SER A 197 35.67 4.92 -37.64
CA SER A 197 36.41 5.14 -36.40
C SER A 197 35.53 4.79 -35.20
N PRO A 198 36.07 4.10 -34.17
CA PRO A 198 35.31 3.74 -32.98
C PRO A 198 34.60 4.97 -32.42
N ARG A 199 33.30 4.85 -32.17
CA ARG A 199 32.59 5.89 -31.42
C ARG A 199 33.13 5.84 -29.98
N PRO A 200 33.54 6.96 -29.38
CA PRO A 200 33.84 6.98 -27.96
C PRO A 200 32.59 6.49 -27.23
N GLY A 201 32.77 5.50 -26.35
CA GLY A 201 31.72 5.12 -25.41
C GLY A 201 31.38 6.29 -24.49
N PRO A 202 30.28 6.21 -23.71
CA PRO A 202 29.99 7.22 -22.71
C PRO A 202 31.20 7.42 -21.79
N PRO A 203 31.49 8.65 -21.34
CA PRO A 203 32.61 8.91 -20.46
C PRO A 203 32.53 7.99 -19.22
N ARG A 204 33.65 7.37 -18.85
CA ARG A 204 33.75 6.52 -17.66
C ARG A 204 33.46 7.36 -16.41
N GLY A 205 32.21 7.32 -15.95
CA GLY A 205 31.72 8.10 -14.82
C GLY A 205 30.21 8.06 -14.60
N VAL A 206 29.47 7.14 -15.23
CA VAL A 206 28.01 6.98 -15.03
C VAL A 206 27.69 5.51 -14.81
N GLU A 207 27.74 5.08 -13.54
CA GLU A 207 27.25 3.77 -13.06
C GLU A 207 26.08 3.98 -12.07
N GLU A 208 25.38 5.12 -12.16
CA GLU A 208 24.40 5.57 -11.15
C GLU A 208 22.95 5.10 -11.36
N ASP A 209 22.59 4.61 -12.55
CA ASP A 209 21.23 4.16 -12.86
C ASP A 209 21.13 2.66 -13.16
N ARG A 210 20.65 1.93 -12.15
CA ARG A 210 20.35 0.48 -12.15
C ARG A 210 19.13 0.09 -13.00
N LEU A 211 18.59 1.04 -13.77
CA LEU A 211 17.42 0.91 -14.65
C LEU A 211 17.64 -0.04 -15.85
N GLY A 212 18.88 -0.50 -16.07
CA GLY A 212 19.24 -1.30 -17.23
C GLY A 212 19.28 -0.49 -18.53
N PRO A 213 19.67 -1.13 -19.66
CA PRO A 213 19.55 -0.51 -20.97
C PRO A 213 18.08 -0.22 -21.29
N LEU A 214 17.83 0.80 -22.11
CA LEU A 214 16.51 1.00 -22.70
C LEU A 214 16.13 -0.21 -23.58
N PRO A 215 14.83 -0.49 -23.79
CA PRO A 215 14.39 -1.51 -24.72
C PRO A 215 14.92 -1.27 -26.14
N ASP A 216 15.07 -2.33 -26.94
CA ASP A 216 15.64 -2.23 -28.28
C ASP A 216 14.90 -1.19 -29.16
N GLY A 217 15.67 -0.31 -29.77
CA GLY A 217 15.16 0.80 -30.59
C GLY A 217 14.78 2.07 -29.82
N TRP A 218 14.97 2.15 -28.49
CA TRP A 218 14.74 3.37 -27.72
C TRP A 218 16.02 4.18 -27.44
N GLU A 219 15.92 5.52 -27.47
CA GLU A 219 17.02 6.45 -27.19
C GLU A 219 16.60 7.55 -26.20
N GLU A 220 17.36 7.72 -25.10
CA GLU A 220 17.21 8.82 -24.14
C GLU A 220 17.94 10.07 -24.65
N ARG A 221 17.28 11.24 -24.63
CA ARG A 221 17.89 12.54 -24.93
C ARG A 221 17.46 13.61 -23.93
N VAL A 222 18.33 14.62 -23.80
CA VAL A 222 18.07 15.81 -22.97
C VAL A 222 17.64 16.97 -23.89
N HIS A 223 16.51 17.57 -23.57
CA HIS A 223 15.96 18.77 -24.22
C HIS A 223 16.69 20.03 -23.72
N SER A 224 16.55 21.17 -24.40
CA SER A 224 17.32 22.40 -24.11
C SER A 224 17.00 23.07 -22.77
N ASP A 225 15.93 22.63 -22.09
CA ASP A 225 15.53 23.03 -20.74
C ASP A 225 15.95 22.01 -19.66
N GLY A 226 16.79 21.03 -20.02
CA GLY A 226 17.28 19.99 -19.11
C GLY A 226 16.34 18.80 -18.92
N ARG A 227 15.11 18.82 -19.47
CA ARG A 227 14.18 17.69 -19.35
C ARG A 227 14.59 16.51 -20.22
N VAL A 228 14.34 15.31 -19.74
CA VAL A 228 14.65 14.06 -20.45
C VAL A 228 13.44 13.63 -21.28
N PHE A 229 13.67 13.23 -22.53
CA PHE A 229 12.66 12.64 -23.40
C PHE A 229 13.22 11.41 -24.12
N TYR A 230 12.34 10.52 -24.54
CA TYR A 230 12.67 9.23 -25.12
C TYR A 230 12.17 9.16 -26.56
N ILE A 231 13.02 8.64 -27.44
CA ILE A 231 12.75 8.49 -28.87
C ILE A 231 12.61 7.00 -29.15
N ASP A 232 11.44 6.57 -29.62
CA ASP A 232 11.25 5.22 -30.15
C ASP A 232 11.57 5.22 -31.65
N HIS A 233 12.69 4.61 -32.04
CA HIS A 233 13.08 4.45 -33.43
C HIS A 233 12.24 3.39 -34.17
N ASN A 234 11.52 2.53 -33.44
CA ASN A 234 10.62 1.52 -34.03
C ASN A 234 9.33 2.18 -34.55
N THR A 235 8.64 2.96 -33.71
CA THR A 235 7.44 3.71 -34.11
C THR A 235 7.73 5.11 -34.68
N ARG A 236 8.97 5.58 -34.56
CA ARG A 236 9.42 6.96 -34.90
C ARG A 236 8.67 8.04 -34.12
N THR A 237 8.34 7.75 -32.86
CA THR A 237 7.67 8.68 -31.95
C THR A 237 8.64 9.21 -30.90
N THR A 238 8.24 10.31 -30.24
CA THR A 238 8.96 10.87 -29.09
C THR A 238 7.97 11.07 -27.94
N GLN A 239 8.35 10.67 -26.74
CA GLN A 239 7.53 10.78 -25.53
C GLN A 239 8.37 11.27 -24.34
N TRP A 240 7.72 11.73 -23.28
CA TRP A 240 8.41 12.18 -22.05
C TRP A 240 8.51 11.07 -21.01
N GLU A 241 7.77 9.99 -21.23
CA GLU A 241 7.69 8.79 -20.41
C GLU A 241 8.85 7.84 -20.72
N ASP A 242 9.54 7.37 -19.68
CA ASP A 242 10.56 6.33 -19.84
C ASP A 242 9.88 5.03 -20.31
N PRO A 243 10.25 4.43 -21.46
CA PRO A 243 9.65 3.19 -21.95
C PRO A 243 9.75 2.04 -20.93
N ARG A 244 10.75 2.09 -20.04
CA ARG A 244 10.94 1.12 -18.95
C ARG A 244 9.77 1.05 -17.98
N ILE A 245 8.93 2.09 -17.88
CA ILE A 245 7.70 2.07 -17.03
C ILE A 245 6.65 1.05 -17.49
N SER A 246 6.74 0.57 -18.73
CA SER A 246 5.82 -0.45 -19.29
C SER A 246 6.36 -1.88 -19.21
N ASN A 247 7.59 -2.07 -18.73
CA ASN A 247 8.20 -3.40 -18.62
C ASN A 247 8.24 -3.87 -17.14
N PRO A 248 7.40 -4.84 -16.74
CA PRO A 248 7.40 -5.37 -15.38
C PRO A 248 8.70 -6.10 -15.01
N SER A 249 9.55 -6.48 -15.97
CA SER A 249 10.85 -7.09 -15.68
C SER A 249 11.90 -6.08 -15.17
N ILE A 250 11.54 -4.82 -14.95
CA ILE A 250 12.42 -3.74 -14.44
C ILE A 250 12.11 -3.48 -12.95
N ALA A 251 12.03 -4.57 -12.19
CA ALA A 251 12.57 -4.57 -10.85
C ALA A 251 14.09 -4.38 -10.98
N GLY A 252 14.59 -3.20 -10.61
CA GLY A 252 16.02 -2.90 -10.69
C GLY A 252 16.86 -3.92 -9.91
N ASN A 253 18.11 -4.14 -10.33
CA ASN A 253 19.03 -4.98 -9.57
C ASN A 253 19.08 -4.51 -8.11
N PRO A 254 18.81 -5.39 -7.12
CA PRO A 254 18.46 -4.99 -5.77
C PRO A 254 19.45 -3.99 -5.19
N VAL A 255 18.93 -2.87 -4.70
CA VAL A 255 19.71 -1.83 -4.02
C VAL A 255 20.46 -2.54 -2.89
N PRO A 256 21.78 -2.30 -2.70
CA PRO A 256 22.59 -3.14 -1.84
C PRO A 256 22.50 -2.66 -0.39
N TYR A 257 21.37 -2.08 0.01
CA TYR A 257 20.87 -2.21 1.37
C TYR A 257 19.37 -2.54 1.31
N SER A 258 18.88 -3.48 2.12
CA SER A 258 19.61 -4.04 3.26
C SER A 258 20.66 -5.15 2.92
N ARG A 259 21.92 -4.93 3.34
CA ARG A 259 22.69 -6.09 3.84
C ARG A 259 22.09 -6.52 5.17
N ASP A 260 21.46 -5.61 5.92
CA ASP A 260 20.90 -5.86 7.25
C ASP A 260 19.62 -6.73 7.22
N TYR A 261 18.39 -6.28 6.90
CA TYR A 261 17.20 -7.18 6.75
C TYR A 261 17.51 -8.48 5.99
N LYS A 262 18.23 -8.44 4.85
CA LYS A 262 18.59 -9.68 4.14
C LYS A 262 19.50 -10.61 4.97
N ALA A 263 20.50 -10.09 5.69
CA ALA A 263 21.33 -10.89 6.58
C ALA A 263 20.60 -11.27 7.87
N LYS A 264 19.82 -10.38 8.49
CA LYS A 264 18.91 -10.64 9.62
C LYS A 264 17.98 -11.80 9.28
N TYR A 265 17.32 -11.76 8.12
CA TYR A 265 16.44 -12.82 7.63
C TYR A 265 17.20 -14.12 7.33
N GLN A 266 18.36 -14.08 6.67
CA GLN A 266 19.19 -15.27 6.45
C GLN A 266 19.69 -15.90 7.75
N ASN A 267 20.10 -15.07 8.71
CA ASN A 267 20.56 -15.43 10.05
C ASN A 267 19.40 -16.01 10.89
N PHE A 268 18.23 -15.38 10.86
CA PHE A 268 16.98 -15.84 11.46
C PHE A 268 16.57 -17.22 10.90
N ARG A 269 16.56 -17.37 9.57
CA ARG A 269 16.28 -18.65 8.89
C ARG A 269 17.33 -19.73 9.22
N ALA A 270 18.60 -19.35 9.39
CA ALA A 270 19.64 -20.27 9.84
C ALA A 270 19.40 -20.75 11.28
N HIS A 271 19.12 -19.84 12.22
CA HIS A 271 18.80 -20.17 13.61
C HIS A 271 17.52 -21.01 13.75
N LEU A 272 16.47 -20.74 12.96
CA LEU A 272 15.26 -21.57 12.94
C LEU A 272 15.55 -23.00 12.45
N ARG A 273 16.47 -23.14 11.48
CA ARG A 273 16.90 -24.44 10.95
C ARG A 273 17.80 -25.20 11.92
N GLU A 274 18.67 -24.51 12.64
CA GLU A 274 19.55 -25.08 13.68
C GLU A 274 18.76 -25.52 14.93
N ARG A 275 17.75 -24.75 15.32
CA ARG A 275 16.83 -25.09 16.42
C ARG A 275 15.73 -26.09 16.05
N ARG A 276 15.77 -26.66 14.83
CA ARG A 276 14.79 -27.64 14.38
C ARG A 276 14.91 -28.93 15.21
N PRO A 277 13.86 -29.39 15.93
CA PRO A 277 13.94 -30.62 16.71
C PRO A 277 14.30 -31.83 15.85
N ALA A 278 15.13 -32.73 16.37
CA ALA A 278 15.56 -33.93 15.66
C ALA A 278 14.45 -35.00 15.54
N ASP A 279 13.54 -35.04 16.51
CA ASP A 279 12.44 -36.01 16.62
C ASP A 279 11.12 -35.47 16.04
N LEU A 280 11.20 -34.81 14.87
CA LEU A 280 10.02 -34.33 14.15
C LEU A 280 9.37 -35.45 13.33
N PRO A 281 8.04 -35.51 13.26
CA PRO A 281 7.37 -36.37 12.28
C PRO A 281 7.76 -35.95 10.85
N LYS A 282 7.74 -36.90 9.92
CA LYS A 282 8.15 -36.69 8.52
C LYS A 282 7.36 -35.56 7.84
N GLN A 283 6.07 -35.47 8.15
CA GLN A 283 5.15 -34.46 7.64
C GLN A 283 4.06 -34.15 8.69
N CYS A 284 3.36 -33.04 8.51
CA CYS A 284 2.15 -32.67 9.23
C CYS A 284 1.00 -32.62 8.20
N ASP A 285 0.12 -33.61 8.24
CA ASP A 285 -1.02 -33.74 7.34
C ASP A 285 -2.17 -32.83 7.80
N ILE A 286 -2.55 -31.88 6.94
CA ILE A 286 -3.66 -30.94 7.16
C ILE A 286 -4.65 -31.13 6.02
N ARG A 287 -5.81 -31.70 6.34
CA ARG A 287 -6.88 -32.00 5.35
C ARG A 287 -8.08 -31.11 5.61
N VAL A 288 -8.40 -30.24 4.64
CA VAL A 288 -9.39 -29.16 4.81
C VAL A 288 -10.31 -29.08 3.60
N ARG A 289 -11.53 -28.56 3.77
CA ARG A 289 -12.42 -28.22 2.66
C ARG A 289 -12.27 -26.74 2.30
N ARG A 290 -12.34 -26.40 1.01
CA ARG A 290 -12.17 -25.01 0.54
C ARG A 290 -13.22 -24.05 1.10
N ASP A 291 -14.47 -24.51 1.23
CA ASP A 291 -15.59 -23.76 1.78
C ASP A 291 -15.60 -23.64 3.32
N ARG A 292 -14.73 -24.41 4.01
CA ARG A 292 -14.59 -24.47 5.47
C ARG A 292 -13.14 -24.38 5.93
N VAL A 293 -12.31 -23.67 5.17
CA VAL A 293 -10.87 -23.63 5.38
C VAL A 293 -10.51 -23.11 6.77
N PHE A 294 -11.26 -22.15 7.31
CA PHE A 294 -11.06 -21.60 8.64
C PHE A 294 -11.44 -22.59 9.74
N GLU A 295 -12.67 -23.13 9.71
CA GLU A 295 -13.16 -24.02 10.77
C GLU A 295 -12.43 -25.37 10.80
N ASP A 296 -12.11 -25.94 9.63
CA ASP A 296 -11.34 -27.19 9.55
C ASP A 296 -9.89 -26.96 10.03
N SER A 297 -9.25 -25.85 9.64
CA SER A 297 -7.88 -25.52 10.10
C SER A 297 -7.82 -25.23 11.60
N TYR A 298 -8.81 -24.52 12.15
CA TYR A 298 -8.92 -24.26 13.60
C TYR A 298 -8.97 -25.56 14.39
N ARG A 299 -9.85 -26.50 14.01
CA ARG A 299 -9.95 -27.81 14.67
C ARG A 299 -8.63 -28.59 14.63
N ILE A 300 -7.96 -28.61 13.48
CA ILE A 300 -6.70 -29.36 13.30
C ILE A 300 -5.58 -28.72 14.14
N ILE A 301 -5.34 -27.42 14.00
CA ILE A 301 -4.17 -26.75 14.59
C ILE A 301 -4.34 -26.53 16.11
N SER A 302 -5.56 -26.27 16.59
CA SER A 302 -5.83 -26.13 18.02
C SER A 302 -5.78 -27.46 18.78
N THR A 303 -6.02 -28.60 18.13
CA THR A 303 -5.91 -29.93 18.77
C THR A 303 -4.48 -30.48 18.83
N VAL A 304 -3.52 -29.90 18.10
CA VAL A 304 -2.11 -30.29 18.20
C VAL A 304 -1.54 -29.92 19.58
N LYS A 305 -1.23 -30.96 20.36
CA LYS A 305 -0.71 -30.83 21.74
C LYS A 305 0.77 -30.48 21.83
N LYS A 306 1.56 -30.88 20.83
CA LYS A 306 3.00 -30.57 20.74
C LYS A 306 3.21 -29.65 19.54
N ALA A 307 3.36 -28.35 19.76
CA ALA A 307 3.50 -27.35 18.70
C ALA A 307 4.67 -27.64 17.74
N ASP A 308 5.72 -28.34 18.18
CA ASP A 308 6.79 -28.81 17.29
C ASP A 308 6.29 -29.66 16.12
N GLN A 309 5.16 -30.38 16.25
CA GLN A 309 4.59 -31.15 15.12
C GLN A 309 4.21 -30.24 13.94
N LEU A 310 3.83 -28.98 14.19
CA LEU A 310 3.53 -27.98 13.15
C LEU A 310 4.81 -27.43 12.47
N LYS A 311 6.00 -27.72 13.01
CA LYS A 311 7.32 -27.44 12.40
C LYS A 311 7.77 -28.55 11.44
N ALA A 312 7.05 -29.67 11.36
CA ALA A 312 7.26 -30.69 10.33
C ALA A 312 6.87 -30.16 8.94
N LYS A 313 7.27 -30.86 7.87
CA LYS A 313 6.88 -30.46 6.50
C LYS A 313 5.35 -30.48 6.39
N LEU A 314 4.73 -29.33 6.12
CA LEU A 314 3.29 -29.27 5.90
C LEU A 314 2.91 -30.08 4.64
N TRP A 315 1.82 -30.82 4.74
CA TRP A 315 1.22 -31.57 3.65
C TRP A 315 -0.26 -31.21 3.61
N ILE A 316 -0.67 -30.39 2.63
CA ILE A 316 -2.04 -29.86 2.57
C ILE A 316 -2.86 -30.63 1.54
N GLU A 317 -3.96 -31.23 1.97
CA GLU A 317 -4.94 -31.87 1.09
C GLU A 317 -6.27 -31.10 1.11
N PHE A 318 -6.64 -30.49 -0.01
CA PHE A 318 -8.00 -29.99 -0.21
C PHE A 318 -8.94 -31.16 -0.52
N ALA A 319 -9.96 -31.35 0.30
CA ALA A 319 -10.86 -32.49 0.21
C ALA A 319 -11.58 -32.54 -1.15
N GLY A 320 -11.40 -33.64 -1.88
CA GLY A 320 -11.93 -33.83 -3.24
C GLY A 320 -10.94 -33.54 -4.37
N GLU A 321 -9.77 -32.95 -4.07
CA GLU A 321 -8.76 -32.58 -5.05
C GLU A 321 -7.50 -33.45 -4.92
N LYS A 322 -7.08 -34.10 -6.01
CA LYS A 322 -5.78 -34.78 -6.08
C LYS A 322 -4.67 -33.76 -6.35
N VAL A 323 -4.32 -32.97 -5.35
CA VAL A 323 -3.21 -32.03 -5.45
C VAL A 323 -1.88 -32.78 -5.36
N LEU A 324 -1.06 -32.69 -6.42
CA LEU A 324 0.32 -33.19 -6.42
C LEU A 324 1.21 -32.13 -5.80
N ASP A 325 1.51 -32.27 -4.51
CA ASP A 325 1.99 -31.17 -3.68
C ASP A 325 3.50 -30.86 -3.85
N TYR A 326 3.79 -30.01 -4.85
CA TYR A 326 5.09 -29.36 -5.05
C TYR A 326 5.21 -28.02 -4.27
N GLY A 327 4.45 -27.84 -3.18
CA GLY A 327 4.51 -26.63 -2.32
C GLY A 327 3.57 -25.49 -2.75
N GLY A 328 2.72 -25.72 -3.75
CA GLY A 328 1.66 -24.79 -4.14
C GLY A 328 0.49 -24.81 -3.16
N ALA A 329 0.11 -25.99 -2.66
CA ALA A 329 -1.05 -26.17 -1.80
C ALA A 329 -0.90 -25.45 -0.45
N SER A 330 0.29 -25.49 0.15
CA SER A 330 0.56 -24.77 1.40
C SER A 330 0.50 -23.25 1.22
N ARG A 331 1.04 -22.71 0.11
CA ARG A 331 0.94 -21.28 -0.19
C ARG A 331 -0.51 -20.84 -0.41
N GLU A 332 -1.29 -21.63 -1.15
CA GLU A 332 -2.72 -21.36 -1.35
C GLU A 332 -3.50 -21.43 -0.02
N TRP A 333 -3.22 -22.42 0.81
CA TRP A 333 -3.87 -22.59 2.11
C TRP A 333 -3.60 -21.41 3.07
N PHE A 334 -2.35 -20.94 3.19
CA PHE A 334 -2.05 -19.75 3.99
C PHE A 334 -2.81 -18.51 3.50
N PHE A 335 -2.93 -18.33 2.18
CA PHE A 335 -3.66 -17.21 1.57
C PHE A 335 -5.18 -17.27 1.80
N LEU A 336 -5.81 -18.44 1.57
CA LEU A 336 -7.24 -18.63 1.81
C LEU A 336 -7.57 -18.53 3.31
N LEU A 337 -6.70 -19.07 4.16
CA LEU A 337 -6.85 -19.02 5.60
C LEU A 337 -6.68 -17.59 6.13
N SER A 338 -5.68 -16.82 5.70
CA SER A 338 -5.52 -15.42 6.13
C SER A 338 -6.75 -14.58 5.78
N LYS A 339 -7.27 -14.68 4.55
CA LYS A 339 -8.51 -14.00 4.15
C LYS A 339 -9.72 -14.34 5.02
N SER A 340 -9.74 -15.53 5.63
CA SER A 340 -10.80 -15.94 6.53
C SER A 340 -10.55 -15.51 7.98
N MET A 341 -9.33 -15.72 8.50
CA MET A 341 -8.93 -15.36 9.87
C MET A 341 -9.09 -13.86 10.18
N PHE A 342 -8.75 -13.02 9.19
CA PHE A 342 -8.67 -11.58 9.34
C PHE A 342 -9.90 -10.82 8.83
N ASN A 343 -10.96 -11.55 8.48
CA ASN A 343 -12.21 -10.97 8.05
C ASN A 343 -12.96 -10.35 9.26
N PRO A 344 -13.24 -9.03 9.28
CA PRO A 344 -13.90 -8.37 10.41
C PRO A 344 -15.30 -8.90 10.74
N TYR A 345 -15.99 -9.57 9.80
CA TYR A 345 -17.29 -10.19 10.07
C TYR A 345 -17.25 -11.30 11.14
N TYR A 346 -16.07 -11.84 11.49
CA TYR A 346 -15.92 -12.76 12.63
C TYR A 346 -15.75 -12.06 13.99
N GLY A 347 -15.70 -10.72 14.03
CA GLY A 347 -15.60 -9.94 15.26
C GLY A 347 -14.25 -9.99 15.99
N LEU A 348 -13.25 -10.70 15.45
CA LEU A 348 -11.90 -10.80 16.04
C LEU A 348 -11.05 -9.56 15.72
N PHE A 349 -11.16 -9.06 14.49
CA PHE A 349 -10.47 -7.86 14.01
C PHE A 349 -11.50 -6.84 13.53
N GLU A 350 -11.06 -5.60 13.48
CA GLU A 350 -11.78 -4.48 12.89
C GLU A 350 -10.82 -3.67 12.02
N TYR A 351 -11.38 -2.88 11.11
CA TYR A 351 -10.60 -1.93 10.32
C TYR A 351 -10.17 -0.73 11.17
N SER A 352 -9.07 -0.09 10.79
CA SER A 352 -8.66 1.21 11.33
C SER A 352 -9.70 2.28 11.00
N ALA A 353 -9.78 3.36 11.79
CA ALA A 353 -10.74 4.44 11.53
C ALA A 353 -10.48 5.18 10.21
N ILE A 354 -9.23 5.16 9.73
CA ILE A 354 -8.78 5.82 8.50
C ILE A 354 -9.17 5.04 7.23
N ASP A 355 -9.12 3.70 7.29
CA ASP A 355 -9.15 2.90 6.07
C ASP A 355 -9.71 1.49 6.24
N ASN A 356 -10.24 0.96 5.13
CA ASN A 356 -10.88 -0.36 5.06
C ASN A 356 -9.90 -1.50 4.71
N TYR A 357 -8.61 -1.39 5.09
CA TYR A 357 -7.63 -2.44 4.76
C TYR A 357 -6.59 -2.71 5.87
N THR A 358 -6.23 -1.73 6.69
CA THR A 358 -5.40 -1.97 7.89
C THR A 358 -6.26 -2.51 9.03
N LEU A 359 -5.72 -3.51 9.73
CA LEU A 359 -6.43 -4.27 10.74
C LEU A 359 -5.90 -3.95 12.14
N GLN A 360 -6.82 -3.82 13.09
CA GLN A 360 -6.54 -3.83 14.52
C GLN A 360 -7.36 -4.93 15.21
N ILE A 361 -6.90 -5.42 16.36
CA ILE A 361 -7.70 -6.34 17.18
C ILE A 361 -8.95 -5.61 17.65
N ASN A 362 -10.13 -6.21 17.47
CA ASN A 362 -11.36 -5.66 18.00
C ASN A 362 -11.37 -5.81 19.54
N PRO A 363 -11.42 -4.71 20.32
CA PRO A 363 -11.51 -4.75 21.78
C PRO A 363 -12.68 -5.58 22.28
N ASN A 364 -13.82 -5.47 21.61
CA ASN A 364 -15.10 -6.08 21.95
C ASN A 364 -15.25 -7.50 21.39
N SER A 365 -14.17 -8.12 20.89
CA SER A 365 -14.17 -9.49 20.33
C SER A 365 -14.74 -10.56 21.28
N GLY A 366 -14.64 -10.35 22.60
CA GLY A 366 -15.20 -11.27 23.59
C GLY A 366 -16.72 -11.13 23.83
N VAL A 367 -17.36 -10.05 23.37
CA VAL A 367 -18.78 -9.78 23.67
C VAL A 367 -19.72 -10.66 22.84
N ALA A 368 -19.34 -10.99 21.61
CA ALA A 368 -20.12 -11.88 20.72
C ALA A 368 -19.53 -13.30 20.60
N ASN A 369 -18.33 -13.55 21.14
CA ASN A 369 -17.61 -14.81 21.00
C ASN A 369 -16.83 -15.17 22.28
N GLU A 370 -17.41 -16.03 23.11
CA GLU A 370 -16.78 -16.53 24.35
C GLU A 370 -15.44 -17.27 24.08
N GLU A 371 -15.27 -17.86 22.90
CA GLU A 371 -14.04 -18.54 22.48
C GLU A 371 -13.02 -17.62 21.79
N HIS A 372 -13.21 -16.29 21.76
CA HIS A 372 -12.33 -15.38 21.00
C HIS A 372 -10.82 -15.55 21.35
N LEU A 373 -10.50 -15.84 22.61
CA LEU A 373 -9.12 -16.08 23.08
C LEU A 373 -8.46 -17.31 22.42
N SER A 374 -9.19 -18.43 22.25
CA SER A 374 -8.63 -19.60 21.57
C SER A 374 -8.49 -19.37 20.06
N TYR A 375 -9.32 -18.52 19.46
CA TYR A 375 -9.09 -18.04 18.09
C TYR A 375 -7.81 -17.19 18.00
N PHE A 376 -7.56 -16.25 18.90
CA PHE A 376 -6.29 -15.49 18.89
C PHE A 376 -5.07 -16.39 19.07
N HIS A 377 -5.13 -17.39 19.96
CA HIS A 377 -4.07 -18.38 20.12
C HIS A 377 -3.84 -19.20 18.83
N PHE A 378 -4.91 -19.65 18.16
CA PHE A 378 -4.84 -20.31 16.87
C PHE A 378 -4.22 -19.42 15.77
N ILE A 379 -4.66 -18.17 15.66
CA ILE A 379 -4.13 -17.20 14.69
C ILE A 379 -2.64 -16.94 14.95
N GLY A 380 -2.24 -16.86 16.23
CA GLY A 380 -0.85 -16.82 16.66
C GLY A 380 -0.04 -18.01 16.16
N ARG A 381 -0.55 -19.24 16.33
CA ARG A 381 0.08 -20.45 15.79
C ARG A 381 0.21 -20.40 14.27
N VAL A 382 -0.82 -19.98 13.55
CA VAL A 382 -0.78 -19.88 12.07
C VAL A 382 0.23 -18.82 11.61
N ALA A 383 0.32 -17.66 12.28
CA ALA A 383 1.35 -16.66 11.99
C ALA A 383 2.77 -17.18 12.29
N GLY A 384 2.95 -17.90 13.40
CA GLY A 384 4.21 -18.58 13.72
C GLY A 384 4.58 -19.64 12.68
N MET A 385 3.61 -20.42 12.19
CA MET A 385 3.80 -21.39 11.10
C MET A 385 4.17 -20.71 9.78
N ALA A 386 3.52 -19.59 9.42
CA ALA A 386 3.81 -18.85 8.19
C ALA A 386 5.28 -18.40 8.19
N VAL A 387 5.72 -17.72 9.25
CA VAL A 387 7.11 -17.26 9.42
C VAL A 387 8.10 -18.43 9.50
N TYR A 388 7.77 -19.52 10.19
CA TYR A 388 8.65 -20.68 10.32
C TYR A 388 8.89 -21.38 8.98
N HIS A 389 7.85 -21.59 8.18
CA HIS A 389 7.96 -22.27 6.88
C HIS A 389 8.43 -21.34 5.76
N GLY A 390 8.23 -20.03 5.88
CA GLY A 390 8.52 -19.03 4.86
C GLY A 390 7.35 -18.79 3.91
N HIS A 391 6.13 -18.86 4.44
CA HIS A 391 4.89 -18.46 3.77
C HIS A 391 4.45 -17.08 4.28
N LEU A 392 3.54 -16.44 3.54
CA LEU A 392 3.05 -15.09 3.80
C LEU A 392 1.57 -15.14 4.16
N LEU A 393 1.12 -14.18 4.98
CA LEU A 393 -0.28 -13.94 5.29
C LEU A 393 -0.81 -12.73 4.52
N ASP A 394 -2.00 -12.84 3.94
CA ASP A 394 -2.73 -11.70 3.35
C ASP A 394 -3.43 -10.90 4.45
N ALA A 395 -2.66 -10.11 5.20
CA ALA A 395 -3.14 -9.19 6.23
C ALA A 395 -2.12 -8.09 6.54
N TYR A 396 -2.61 -6.90 6.84
CA TYR A 396 -1.81 -5.72 7.11
C TYR A 396 -2.31 -5.11 8.40
N PHE A 397 -1.48 -5.07 9.45
CA PHE A 397 -1.88 -4.57 10.75
C PHE A 397 -1.44 -3.12 10.95
N ILE A 398 -2.11 -2.40 11.84
CA ILE A 398 -1.64 -1.07 12.29
C ILE A 398 -0.24 -1.17 12.92
N ARG A 399 0.61 -0.16 12.76
CA ARG A 399 1.99 -0.15 13.32
C ARG A 399 2.07 -0.52 14.82
N PRO A 400 1.16 -0.06 15.70
CA PRO A 400 1.07 -0.52 17.10
C PRO A 400 1.09 -2.05 17.28
N PHE A 401 0.45 -2.82 16.39
CA PHE A 401 0.41 -4.29 16.46
C PHE A 401 1.82 -4.89 16.37
N TYR A 402 2.62 -4.48 15.38
CA TYR A 402 4.00 -4.94 15.22
C TYR A 402 4.90 -4.46 16.38
N LYS A 403 4.65 -3.25 16.92
CA LYS A 403 5.32 -2.78 18.14
C LYS A 403 5.04 -3.69 19.34
N MET A 404 3.78 -4.09 19.56
CA MET A 404 3.42 -5.02 20.62
C MET A 404 4.09 -6.39 20.44
N MET A 405 4.16 -6.93 19.21
CA MET A 405 4.86 -8.19 18.93
C MET A 405 6.35 -8.14 19.31
N ARG A 406 7.02 -7.02 19.01
CA ARG A 406 8.42 -6.78 19.37
C ARG A 406 8.61 -6.47 20.85
N GLY A 407 7.60 -5.92 21.53
CA GLY A 407 7.74 -5.25 22.82
C GLY A 407 8.40 -3.88 22.72
N SER A 408 8.19 -3.16 21.60
CA SER A 408 8.53 -1.73 21.44
C SER A 408 7.52 -0.84 22.20
N ASN A 409 7.96 0.33 22.64
CA ASN A 409 7.05 1.35 23.16
C ASN A 409 6.22 1.97 22.02
N ILE A 410 4.91 2.06 22.24
CA ILE A 410 3.97 2.80 21.39
C ILE A 410 4.02 4.27 21.82
N THR A 411 4.02 5.19 20.87
CA THR A 411 4.12 6.64 21.12
C THR A 411 2.94 7.38 20.51
N LEU A 412 2.75 8.65 20.90
CA LEU A 412 1.70 9.51 20.34
C LEU A 412 1.73 9.54 18.79
N LYS A 413 2.91 9.48 18.17
CA LYS A 413 3.03 9.49 16.70
C LYS A 413 2.44 8.24 16.04
N ASP A 414 2.35 7.10 16.73
CA ASP A 414 1.67 5.92 16.17
C ASP A 414 0.14 6.12 16.06
N MET A 415 -0.43 7.08 16.80
CA MET A 415 -1.85 7.47 16.68
C MET A 415 -2.14 8.14 15.34
N GLU A 416 -1.20 8.92 14.79
CA GLU A 416 -1.34 9.66 13.52
C GLU A 416 -1.78 8.75 12.36
N SER A 417 -1.30 7.49 12.35
CA SER A 417 -1.62 6.48 11.32
C SER A 417 -2.82 5.58 11.65
N VAL A 418 -3.56 5.84 12.73
CA VAL A 418 -4.74 5.03 13.14
C VAL A 418 -5.97 5.89 13.42
N ASP A 419 -5.77 7.04 14.06
CA ASP A 419 -6.83 7.99 14.42
C ASP A 419 -6.28 9.43 14.35
N PRO A 420 -6.36 10.09 13.18
CA PRO A 420 -5.78 11.40 12.95
C PRO A 420 -6.50 12.52 13.70
N GLU A 421 -7.82 12.39 13.89
CA GLU A 421 -8.62 13.38 14.62
C GLU A 421 -8.29 13.34 16.12
N TYR A 422 -8.15 12.13 16.68
CA TYR A 422 -7.73 11.97 18.06
C TYR A 422 -6.24 12.31 18.26
N TYR A 423 -5.38 11.98 17.30
CA TYR A 423 -3.97 12.43 17.29
C TYR A 423 -3.86 13.95 17.32
N ASN A 424 -4.55 14.67 16.43
CA ASN A 424 -4.56 16.13 16.39
C ASN A 424 -5.05 16.74 17.72
N SER A 425 -6.06 16.13 18.34
CA SER A 425 -6.59 16.56 19.65
C SER A 425 -5.54 16.40 20.77
N LEU A 426 -4.83 15.26 20.78
CA LEU A 426 -3.76 15.00 21.76
C LEU A 426 -2.50 15.87 21.51
N VAL A 427 -2.17 16.18 20.25
CA VAL A 427 -1.13 17.16 19.90
C VAL A 427 -1.51 18.55 20.38
N TRP A 428 -2.77 18.96 20.20
CA TRP A 428 -3.25 20.25 20.72
C TRP A 428 -3.09 20.34 22.24
N ILE A 429 -3.48 19.29 22.99
CA ILE A 429 -3.29 19.19 24.45
C ILE A 429 -1.80 19.24 24.80
N LYS A 430 -0.93 18.64 23.99
CA LYS A 430 0.52 18.69 24.21
C LYS A 430 1.09 20.10 24.05
N GLU A 431 0.62 20.85 23.07
CA GLU A 431 1.16 22.17 22.72
C GLU A 431 0.54 23.31 23.55
N ASN A 432 -0.71 23.18 24.01
CA ASN A 432 -1.49 24.21 24.69
C ASN A 432 -1.78 23.83 26.15
N ASP A 433 -2.29 24.76 26.96
CA ASP A 433 -2.71 24.46 28.34
C ASP A 433 -4.12 23.80 28.33
N PRO A 434 -4.28 22.55 28.80
CA PRO A 434 -5.57 21.87 28.81
C PRO A 434 -6.44 22.20 30.03
N SER A 435 -5.97 23.02 30.97
CA SER A 435 -6.66 23.25 32.25
C SER A 435 -8.08 23.83 32.07
N ASP A 436 -8.29 24.64 31.02
CA ASP A 436 -9.60 25.22 30.67
C ASP A 436 -10.55 24.22 29.98
N LEU A 437 -10.07 23.05 29.53
CA LEU A 437 -10.89 22.03 28.88
C LEU A 437 -11.72 21.18 29.86
N GLY A 438 -11.42 21.23 31.17
CA GLY A 438 -12.11 20.42 32.18
C GLY A 438 -11.85 18.91 32.06
N LEU A 439 -10.77 18.50 31.38
CA LEU A 439 -10.38 17.09 31.23
C LEU A 439 -9.96 16.49 32.58
N THR A 440 -10.22 15.19 32.73
CA THR A 440 -9.77 14.36 33.86
C THR A 440 -8.99 13.16 33.34
N PHE A 441 -8.33 12.39 34.22
CA PHE A 441 -7.62 11.16 33.84
C PHE A 441 -8.59 9.98 33.62
N SER A 442 -9.66 10.22 32.88
CA SER A 442 -10.60 9.22 32.40
C SER A 442 -10.90 9.43 30.91
N VAL A 443 -11.48 8.43 30.27
CA VAL A 443 -11.94 8.45 28.88
C VAL A 443 -13.30 7.78 28.78
N ASP A 444 -14.12 8.22 27.84
CA ASP A 444 -15.41 7.59 27.57
C ASP A 444 -15.22 6.51 26.50
N ASP A 445 -15.55 5.25 26.82
CA ASP A 445 -15.54 4.11 25.90
C ASP A 445 -16.99 3.77 25.52
N GLU A 446 -17.34 3.92 24.24
CA GLU A 446 -18.67 3.60 23.72
C GLU A 446 -18.73 2.13 23.28
N VAL A 447 -19.52 1.34 23.99
CA VAL A 447 -19.63 -0.11 23.81
C VAL A 447 -21.09 -0.45 23.52
N PHE A 448 -21.38 -0.82 22.27
CA PHE A 448 -22.74 -1.10 21.76
C PHE A 448 -23.76 0.03 21.98
N GLY A 449 -23.31 1.30 21.95
CA GLY A 449 -24.17 2.48 22.17
C GLY A 449 -24.37 2.85 23.64
N GLU A 450 -23.74 2.14 24.58
CA GLU A 450 -23.63 2.56 25.97
C GLU A 450 -22.26 3.22 26.19
N THR A 451 -22.26 4.49 26.62
CA THR A 451 -21.04 5.22 26.96
C THR A 451 -20.62 4.89 28.39
N THR A 452 -19.45 4.30 28.57
CA THR A 452 -18.90 3.95 29.87
C THR A 452 -17.65 4.77 30.17
N GLN A 453 -17.59 5.43 31.33
CA GLN A 453 -16.41 6.18 31.73
C GLN A 453 -15.35 5.23 32.31
N VAL A 454 -14.14 5.27 31.75
CA VAL A 454 -13.01 4.42 32.12
C VAL A 454 -11.88 5.28 32.68
N ASP A 455 -11.56 5.06 33.95
CA ASP A 455 -10.41 5.65 34.64
C ASP A 455 -9.08 5.15 34.04
N LEU A 456 -8.23 6.07 33.59
CA LEU A 456 -6.89 5.77 33.03
C LEU A 456 -5.85 5.45 34.12
N VAL A 457 -6.06 5.99 35.32
CA VAL A 457 -5.32 5.75 36.55
C VAL A 457 -6.31 5.60 37.71
N PRO A 458 -5.95 5.01 38.86
CA PRO A 458 -6.88 4.88 39.99
C PRO A 458 -7.46 6.24 40.43
N ASN A 459 -8.78 6.35 40.48
CA ASN A 459 -9.54 7.59 40.74
C ASN A 459 -9.27 8.70 39.70
N GLY A 460 -9.06 8.30 38.44
CA GLY A 460 -8.70 9.19 37.33
C GLY A 460 -9.77 10.24 37.02
N SER A 461 -11.05 9.89 37.15
CA SER A 461 -12.20 10.80 37.07
C SER A 461 -12.21 11.93 38.11
N GLU A 462 -11.49 11.81 39.22
CA GLU A 462 -11.31 12.88 40.22
C GLU A 462 -10.02 13.70 39.99
N LEU A 463 -9.13 13.24 39.11
CA LEU A 463 -7.83 13.87 38.86
C LEU A 463 -7.89 14.75 37.59
N PRO A 464 -7.88 16.08 37.70
CA PRO A 464 -7.90 16.96 36.54
C PRO A 464 -6.59 16.93 35.75
N VAL A 465 -6.69 17.09 34.44
CA VAL A 465 -5.54 17.31 33.55
C VAL A 465 -5.13 18.78 33.63
N THR A 466 -3.85 19.03 33.90
CA THR A 466 -3.24 20.36 34.05
C THR A 466 -2.03 20.48 33.15
N GLN A 467 -1.51 21.70 32.99
CA GLN A 467 -0.27 21.95 32.25
C GLN A 467 0.93 21.10 32.72
N GLU A 468 0.98 20.71 34.00
CA GLU A 468 2.08 19.94 34.58
C GLU A 468 1.98 18.43 34.34
N ASN A 469 0.76 17.87 34.28
CA ASN A 469 0.54 16.42 34.19
C ASN A 469 0.07 15.92 32.80
N LYS A 470 -0.16 16.82 31.84
CA LYS A 470 -0.70 16.50 30.51
C LYS A 470 0.11 15.49 29.69
N GLU A 471 1.43 15.45 29.82
CA GLU A 471 2.28 14.45 29.14
C GLU A 471 2.04 13.04 29.70
N GLU A 472 1.72 12.92 31.00
CA GLU A 472 1.28 11.65 31.61
C GLU A 472 -0.11 11.27 31.10
N TYR A 473 -1.05 12.21 31.07
CA TYR A 473 -2.40 12.00 30.50
C TYR A 473 -2.32 11.46 29.06
N ILE A 474 -1.57 12.13 28.17
CA ILE A 474 -1.38 11.69 26.78
C ILE A 474 -0.77 10.29 26.73
N THR A 475 0.25 10.01 27.55
CA THR A 475 0.87 8.68 27.62
C THR A 475 -0.14 7.61 28.05
N LYS A 476 -0.99 7.92 29.03
CA LYS A 476 -2.03 7.02 29.53
C LYS A 476 -3.16 6.78 28.54
N VAL A 477 -3.56 7.80 27.77
CA VAL A 477 -4.51 7.66 26.66
C VAL A 477 -3.96 6.74 25.58
N VAL A 478 -2.69 6.91 25.16
CA VAL A 478 -2.03 6.05 24.16
C VAL A 478 -1.89 4.61 24.66
N GLU A 479 -1.50 4.41 25.92
CA GLU A 479 -1.43 3.09 26.57
C GLU A 479 -2.82 2.43 26.63
N TRP A 480 -3.87 3.17 26.96
CA TRP A 480 -5.23 2.66 27.00
C TRP A 480 -5.74 2.26 25.60
N ARG A 481 -5.61 3.16 24.61
CA ARG A 481 -6.15 2.99 23.24
C ARG A 481 -5.54 1.82 22.49
N PHE A 482 -4.27 1.52 22.72
CA PHE A 482 -3.54 0.48 21.98
C PHE A 482 -3.12 -0.75 22.79
N VAL A 483 -2.94 -0.64 24.11
CA VAL A 483 -2.46 -1.76 24.94
C VAL A 483 -3.57 -2.35 25.79
N ASN A 484 -4.19 -1.54 26.66
CA ASN A 484 -5.04 -2.07 27.73
C ASN A 484 -6.29 -2.79 27.19
N ARG A 485 -6.97 -2.19 26.19
CA ARG A 485 -8.20 -2.71 25.57
C ARG A 485 -8.04 -4.07 24.85
N ILE A 486 -6.82 -4.42 24.43
CA ILE A 486 -6.54 -5.64 23.62
C ILE A 486 -5.49 -6.56 24.25
N LYS A 487 -5.14 -6.34 25.53
CA LYS A 487 -4.01 -7.00 26.20
C LYS A 487 -4.14 -8.52 26.29
N THR A 488 -5.35 -9.04 26.53
CA THR A 488 -5.59 -10.49 26.67
C THR A 488 -5.56 -11.18 25.32
N GLN A 489 -6.17 -10.58 24.30
CA GLN A 489 -6.18 -11.02 22.91
C GLN A 489 -4.75 -11.07 22.34
N MET A 490 -3.97 -10.00 22.52
CA MET A 490 -2.57 -9.94 22.09
C MET A 490 -1.71 -10.96 22.85
N HIS A 491 -1.92 -11.17 24.15
CA HIS A 491 -1.19 -12.19 24.91
C HIS A 491 -1.41 -13.60 24.34
N GLU A 492 -2.65 -13.96 24.01
CA GLU A 492 -2.99 -15.26 23.42
C GLU A 492 -2.37 -15.45 22.04
N PHE A 493 -2.43 -14.41 21.19
CA PHE A 493 -1.77 -14.37 19.89
C PHE A 493 -0.24 -14.58 20.01
N LEU A 494 0.42 -13.83 20.91
CA LEU A 494 1.87 -13.97 21.13
C LEU A 494 2.24 -15.34 21.71
N ARG A 495 1.42 -15.91 22.61
CA ARG A 495 1.62 -17.27 23.12
C ARG A 495 1.55 -18.31 21.99
N GLY A 496 0.58 -18.18 21.09
CA GLY A 496 0.47 -19.05 19.92
C GLY A 496 1.65 -18.91 18.95
N PHE A 497 2.14 -17.68 18.75
CA PHE A 497 3.29 -17.40 17.89
C PHE A 497 4.61 -17.96 18.48
N GLU A 498 4.86 -17.75 19.77
CA GLU A 498 6.10 -18.10 20.46
C GLU A 498 6.38 -19.62 20.47
N GLU A 499 5.33 -20.44 20.50
CA GLU A 499 5.43 -21.90 20.37
C GLU A 499 6.16 -22.34 19.07
N LEU A 500 6.06 -21.56 18.00
CA LEU A 500 6.69 -21.83 16.70
C LEU A 500 7.96 -21.03 16.49
N VAL A 501 7.92 -19.72 16.78
CA VAL A 501 9.00 -18.76 16.53
C VAL A 501 9.23 -17.93 17.80
N PRO A 502 10.36 -18.14 18.51
CA PRO A 502 10.64 -17.42 19.77
C PRO A 502 10.60 -15.90 19.60
N LEU A 503 9.93 -15.18 20.51
CA LEU A 503 9.77 -13.72 20.40
C LEU A 503 11.11 -12.98 20.45
N SER A 504 12.12 -13.56 21.10
CA SER A 504 13.50 -13.03 21.10
C SER A 504 14.13 -12.97 19.71
N MET A 505 13.71 -13.82 18.76
CA MET A 505 14.25 -13.85 17.40
C MET A 505 13.64 -12.76 16.50
N ILE A 506 12.41 -12.31 16.77
CA ILE A 506 11.79 -11.22 15.99
C ILE A 506 12.23 -9.82 16.44
N LYS A 507 12.79 -9.68 17.65
CA LYS A 507 13.31 -8.40 18.18
C LYS A 507 14.47 -7.79 17.40
N VAL A 508 15.01 -8.47 16.39
CA VAL A 508 16.01 -7.93 15.46
C VAL A 508 15.38 -7.14 14.30
N PHE A 509 14.11 -7.43 13.95
CA PHE A 509 13.38 -6.80 12.85
C PHE A 509 12.57 -5.61 13.33
N ASP A 510 12.78 -4.42 12.77
CA ASP A 510 11.94 -3.24 13.08
C ASP A 510 10.47 -3.45 12.65
N GLU A 511 9.57 -2.51 12.97
CA GLU A 511 8.14 -2.71 12.69
C GLU A 511 7.85 -2.98 11.20
N SER A 512 8.57 -2.32 10.29
CA SER A 512 8.42 -2.46 8.83
C SER A 512 9.07 -3.76 8.32
N GLU A 513 10.24 -4.12 8.85
CA GLU A 513 10.89 -5.42 8.60
C GLU A 513 10.03 -6.60 9.11
N LEU A 514 9.21 -6.37 10.14
CA LEU A 514 8.37 -7.37 10.80
C LEU A 514 7.00 -7.53 10.11
N GLU A 515 6.43 -6.44 9.60
CA GLU A 515 5.35 -6.44 8.60
C GLU A 515 5.79 -7.24 7.35
N LEU A 516 6.96 -6.92 6.80
CA LEU A 516 7.56 -7.62 5.66
C LEU A 516 7.80 -9.12 5.92
N LEU A 517 8.17 -9.51 7.14
CA LEU A 517 8.39 -10.90 7.52
C LEU A 517 7.08 -11.72 7.52
N LEU A 518 5.95 -11.10 7.86
CA LEU A 518 4.64 -11.75 7.98
C LEU A 518 3.84 -11.74 6.66
N SER A 519 3.80 -10.58 6.00
CA SER A 519 2.88 -10.32 4.88
C SER A 519 3.60 -10.25 3.53
N GLY A 520 4.92 -9.99 3.54
CA GLY A 520 5.74 -9.85 2.35
C GLY A 520 5.61 -8.47 1.69
N LEU A 521 6.33 -8.27 0.59
CA LEU A 521 6.10 -7.12 -0.27
C LEU A 521 5.02 -7.46 -1.30
N GLN A 522 3.98 -6.64 -1.38
CA GLN A 522 3.15 -6.56 -2.57
C GLN A 522 4.00 -6.00 -3.72
N GLU A 523 3.85 -6.52 -4.94
CA GLU A 523 4.52 -5.95 -6.12
C GLU A 523 3.85 -4.60 -6.47
N ILE A 524 4.60 -3.51 -6.35
CA ILE A 524 4.08 -2.16 -6.54
C ILE A 524 4.13 -1.80 -8.03
N ASP A 525 2.96 -1.69 -8.65
CA ASP A 525 2.82 -1.15 -10.00
C ASP A 525 3.11 0.37 -10.00
N VAL A 526 4.34 0.72 -10.37
CA VAL A 526 4.81 2.11 -10.50
C VAL A 526 4.02 2.88 -11.58
N LYS A 527 3.46 2.20 -12.58
CA LYS A 527 2.65 2.83 -13.62
C LYS A 527 1.29 3.24 -13.05
N ASP A 528 0.64 2.38 -12.26
CA ASP A 528 -0.60 2.72 -11.56
C ASP A 528 -0.37 3.79 -10.48
N TRP A 529 0.73 3.71 -9.73
CA TRP A 529 1.14 4.75 -8.77
C TRP A 529 1.27 6.12 -9.45
N LYS A 530 2.01 6.18 -10.56
CA LYS A 530 2.21 7.42 -11.32
C LYS A 530 0.91 7.96 -11.93
N LEU A 531 0.04 7.08 -12.41
CA LEU A 531 -1.24 7.44 -13.03
C LEU A 531 -2.20 8.11 -12.05
N ASN A 532 -2.24 7.63 -10.80
CA ASN A 532 -3.16 8.11 -9.77
C ASN A 532 -2.52 9.16 -8.83
N THR A 533 -1.31 9.64 -9.12
CA THR A 533 -0.64 10.68 -8.31
C THR A 533 -1.12 12.09 -8.68
N VAL A 534 -1.47 12.87 -7.66
CA VAL A 534 -1.83 14.30 -7.77
C VAL A 534 -0.63 15.20 -7.49
N TYR A 535 -0.50 16.30 -8.23
CA TYR A 535 0.59 17.27 -8.07
C TYR A 535 0.06 18.64 -7.64
N LYS A 536 0.73 19.29 -6.67
CA LYS A 536 0.31 20.59 -6.10
C LYS A 536 1.46 21.61 -6.07
N ARG A 537 1.11 22.90 -6.04
CA ARG A 537 2.01 24.08 -6.03
C ARG A 537 3.07 24.04 -7.13
N ASP A 538 2.71 24.43 -8.35
CA ASP A 538 3.58 24.46 -9.56
C ASP A 538 4.15 23.11 -10.04
N TYR A 539 4.08 22.04 -9.26
CA TYR A 539 4.39 20.70 -9.77
C TYR A 539 3.28 20.19 -10.69
N SER A 540 3.73 19.49 -11.72
CA SER A 540 2.92 18.84 -12.74
C SER A 540 3.69 17.61 -13.25
N PRO A 541 3.04 16.66 -13.95
CA PRO A 541 3.72 15.47 -14.49
C PRO A 541 4.96 15.77 -15.35
N ASN A 542 4.99 16.96 -15.98
CA ASN A 542 6.05 17.41 -16.89
C ASN A 542 7.11 18.30 -16.23
N HIS A 543 7.03 18.52 -14.91
CA HIS A 543 8.02 19.28 -14.15
C HIS A 543 9.28 18.43 -13.94
N ILE A 544 10.47 19.02 -14.10
CA ILE A 544 11.74 18.27 -14.13
C ILE A 544 11.99 17.49 -12.82
N VAL A 545 11.70 18.09 -11.66
CA VAL A 545 11.79 17.44 -10.33
C VAL A 545 10.83 16.24 -10.21
N ILE A 546 9.66 16.29 -10.86
CA ILE A 546 8.70 15.17 -10.88
C ILE A 546 9.17 14.06 -11.82
N GLN A 547 9.77 14.40 -12.96
CA GLN A 547 10.42 13.41 -13.84
C GLN A 547 11.58 12.71 -13.11
N TRP A 548 12.38 13.46 -12.35
CA TRP A 548 13.45 12.91 -11.49
C TRP A 548 12.91 12.03 -10.36
N PHE A 549 11.82 12.43 -9.68
CA PHE A 549 11.16 11.58 -8.69
C PHE A 549 10.78 10.21 -9.29
N TRP A 550 10.06 10.18 -10.42
CA TRP A 550 9.66 8.92 -11.04
C TRP A 550 10.85 8.12 -11.61
N ARG A 551 11.92 8.78 -12.07
CA ARG A 551 13.19 8.13 -12.44
C ARG A 551 13.81 7.42 -11.22
N SER A 552 13.81 8.07 -10.05
CA SER A 552 14.24 7.45 -8.79
C SER A 552 13.37 6.25 -8.41
N VAL A 553 12.03 6.40 -8.39
CA VAL A 553 11.09 5.32 -8.05
C VAL A 553 11.20 4.10 -8.99
N LEU A 554 11.40 4.33 -10.28
CA LEU A 554 11.68 3.24 -11.23
C LEU A 554 13.03 2.57 -10.94
N SER A 555 14.06 3.33 -10.53
CA SER A 555 15.39 2.81 -10.23
C SER A 555 15.46 2.02 -8.91
N TYR A 556 14.51 2.27 -8.01
CA TYR A 556 14.32 1.53 -6.77
C TYR A 556 13.80 0.12 -7.06
N ASP A 557 14.21 -0.82 -6.20
CA ASP A 557 13.57 -2.14 -6.12
C ASP A 557 12.25 -2.06 -5.34
N ASN A 558 11.55 -3.20 -5.28
CA ASN A 558 10.23 -3.25 -4.67
C ASN A 558 10.26 -3.00 -3.14
N GLU A 559 11.37 -3.26 -2.45
CA GLU A 559 11.54 -3.00 -1.01
C GLU A 559 11.60 -1.48 -0.76
N MET A 560 12.44 -0.77 -1.52
CA MET A 560 12.54 0.68 -1.42
C MET A 560 11.27 1.40 -1.90
N ARG A 561 10.56 0.88 -2.91
CA ARG A 561 9.23 1.37 -3.31
C ARG A 561 8.21 1.25 -2.17
N ALA A 562 8.20 0.11 -1.47
CA ALA A 562 7.29 -0.12 -0.33
C ALA A 562 7.65 0.75 0.88
N ARG A 563 8.94 0.96 1.18
CA ARG A 563 9.35 1.92 2.22
C ARG A 563 8.97 3.36 1.86
N LEU A 564 9.11 3.78 0.60
CA LEU A 564 8.66 5.10 0.16
C LEU A 564 7.13 5.24 0.28
N LEU A 565 6.37 4.20 -0.04
CA LEU A 565 4.93 4.19 0.16
C LEU A 565 4.57 4.33 1.65
N GLN A 566 5.23 3.56 2.52
CA GLN A 566 5.04 3.61 3.97
C GLN A 566 5.46 4.95 4.58
N PHE A 567 6.55 5.55 4.09
CA PHE A 567 6.97 6.88 4.49
C PHE A 567 5.88 7.92 4.22
N VAL A 568 5.19 7.84 3.07
CA VAL A 568 4.21 8.85 2.63
C VAL A 568 2.77 8.57 3.09
N THR A 569 2.40 7.32 3.34
CA THR A 569 1.01 6.88 3.60
C THR A 569 0.82 6.18 4.95
N GLY A 570 1.90 5.81 5.63
CA GLY A 570 1.86 5.00 6.85
C GLY A 570 1.79 3.49 6.61
N THR A 571 1.46 3.03 5.41
CA THR A 571 1.36 1.61 5.03
C THR A 571 2.33 1.23 3.90
N SER A 572 2.81 -0.01 3.89
CA SER A 572 3.58 -0.55 2.75
C SER A 572 2.68 -1.06 1.60
N HIS A 573 1.35 -1.02 1.78
CA HIS A 573 0.37 -1.70 0.94
C HIS A 573 -0.42 -0.76 0.00
N VAL A 574 -0.76 -1.27 -1.19
CA VAL A 574 -1.63 -0.65 -2.18
C VAL A 574 -3.01 -1.33 -2.14
N PRO A 575 -4.13 -0.58 -2.06
CA PRO A 575 -5.47 -1.15 -2.10
C PRO A 575 -5.69 -2.12 -3.28
N MET A 576 -6.59 -3.10 -3.11
CA MET A 576 -6.85 -4.16 -4.10
C MET A 576 -7.19 -3.65 -5.52
N ASN A 577 -7.75 -2.44 -5.63
CA ASN A 577 -8.11 -1.80 -6.89
C ASN A 577 -7.08 -0.74 -7.35
N GLY A 578 -5.88 -0.74 -6.78
CA GLY A 578 -4.77 0.15 -7.10
C GLY A 578 -4.76 1.47 -6.33
N PHE A 579 -3.82 2.34 -6.70
CA PHE A 579 -3.55 3.63 -6.08
C PHE A 579 -4.71 4.63 -6.18
N ARG A 580 -5.67 4.38 -7.08
CA ARG A 580 -6.91 5.17 -7.21
C ARG A 580 -7.76 5.16 -5.94
N GLU A 581 -7.69 4.09 -5.16
CA GLU A 581 -8.56 3.87 -3.99
C GLU A 581 -7.82 4.04 -2.66
N LEU A 582 -6.65 4.70 -2.69
CA LEU A 582 -5.97 5.16 -1.47
C LEU A 582 -6.91 5.99 -0.60
N GLN A 583 -6.96 5.64 0.68
CA GLN A 583 -7.66 6.36 1.73
C GLN A 583 -6.66 7.17 2.55
N GLY A 584 -7.12 8.29 3.09
CA GLY A 584 -6.44 9.07 4.12
C GLY A 584 -7.44 9.42 5.21
N SER A 585 -7.05 10.30 6.13
CA SER A 585 -7.83 10.64 7.34
C SER A 585 -9.30 10.95 7.07
N ASN A 586 -9.60 11.58 5.94
CA ASN A 586 -10.93 12.10 5.59
C ASN A 586 -11.58 11.30 4.44
N GLY A 587 -11.21 10.04 4.26
CA GLY A 587 -11.70 9.16 3.20
C GLY A 587 -10.81 9.16 1.94
N PRO A 588 -11.38 9.03 0.71
CA PRO A 588 -10.60 8.83 -0.51
C PRO A 588 -9.60 9.97 -0.78
N GLN A 589 -8.31 9.66 -0.69
CA GLN A 589 -7.22 10.63 -0.69
C GLN A 589 -6.04 10.09 -1.51
N PRO A 590 -5.85 10.55 -2.76
CA PRO A 590 -4.81 10.02 -3.63
C PRO A 590 -3.41 10.44 -3.16
N PHE A 591 -2.41 9.63 -3.53
CA PHE A 591 -1.00 9.97 -3.35
C PHE A 591 -0.71 11.34 -3.96
N THR A 592 -0.16 12.26 -3.16
CA THR A 592 -0.01 13.67 -3.52
C THR A 592 1.44 14.11 -3.39
N ILE A 593 1.99 14.79 -4.40
CA ILE A 593 3.31 15.44 -4.31
C ILE A 593 3.12 16.96 -4.36
N GLU A 594 3.56 17.66 -3.32
CA GLU A 594 3.43 19.12 -3.16
C GLU A 594 4.83 19.76 -3.10
N LYS A 595 5.05 20.82 -3.90
CA LYS A 595 6.28 21.61 -3.84
C LYS A 595 6.33 22.40 -2.54
N TYR A 596 7.31 22.12 -1.70
CA TYR A 596 7.51 22.82 -0.42
C TYR A 596 8.98 22.99 -0.10
N GLY A 597 9.34 24.07 0.61
CA GLY A 597 10.70 24.30 1.10
C GLY A 597 11.70 24.69 0.01
N THR A 598 12.97 24.49 0.34
CA THR A 598 14.17 24.87 -0.41
C THR A 598 15.00 23.64 -0.79
N PRO A 599 15.90 23.73 -1.79
CA PRO A 599 16.79 22.61 -2.13
C PRO A 599 17.65 22.11 -0.96
N ALA A 600 17.87 22.93 0.09
CA ALA A 600 18.62 22.54 1.28
C ALA A 600 17.86 21.55 2.19
N ASP A 601 16.53 21.49 2.09
CA ASP A 601 15.68 20.67 2.96
C ASP A 601 15.64 19.19 2.53
N TYR A 602 15.17 18.31 3.41
CA TYR A 602 14.82 16.91 3.08
C TYR A 602 13.32 16.81 2.72
N PRO A 603 12.90 15.79 1.94
CA PRO A 603 11.49 15.53 1.72
C PRO A 603 10.80 15.15 3.04
N ARG A 604 9.54 15.57 3.21
CA ARG A 604 8.74 15.28 4.40
C ARG A 604 7.41 14.64 4.00
N ALA A 605 6.83 13.86 4.88
CA ALA A 605 5.57 13.17 4.63
C ALA A 605 4.49 13.57 5.63
N HIS A 606 3.24 13.57 5.15
CA HIS A 606 2.03 13.73 5.96
C HIS A 606 1.13 12.53 5.65
N THR A 607 1.23 11.49 6.47
CA THR A 607 0.59 10.18 6.24
C THR A 607 -0.93 10.30 6.15
N CYS A 608 -1.54 11.10 7.03
CA CYS A 608 -2.99 11.41 7.03
C CYS A 608 -3.51 11.91 5.66
N PHE A 609 -2.66 12.52 4.84
CA PHE A 609 -3.03 13.09 3.54
C PHE A 609 -2.38 12.38 2.35
N ASN A 610 -1.69 11.26 2.56
CA ASN A 610 -0.88 10.57 1.56
C ASN A 610 0.05 11.54 0.79
N ARG A 611 0.59 12.56 1.50
CA ARG A 611 1.31 13.68 0.88
C ARG A 611 2.81 13.64 1.13
N LEU A 612 3.57 13.71 0.05
CA LEU A 612 5.00 14.01 0.03
C LEU A 612 5.23 15.50 -0.25
N ASP A 613 5.77 16.22 0.74
CA ASP A 613 6.37 17.54 0.56
C ASP A 613 7.75 17.34 -0.08
N LEU A 614 7.89 17.67 -1.37
CA LEU A 614 9.10 17.44 -2.15
C LEU A 614 9.77 18.78 -2.52
N PRO A 615 10.99 19.08 -2.01
CA PRO A 615 11.68 20.31 -2.35
C PRO A 615 12.11 20.43 -3.82
N PRO A 616 12.22 21.66 -4.36
CA PRO A 616 12.56 21.90 -5.76
C PRO A 616 14.07 21.77 -6.00
N TYR A 617 14.60 20.55 -5.84
CA TYR A 617 16.01 20.23 -6.00
C TYR A 617 16.59 20.68 -7.36
N SER A 618 17.88 20.94 -7.39
CA SER A 618 18.59 21.44 -8.57
C SER A 618 19.12 20.32 -9.48
N THR A 619 19.27 19.10 -8.95
CA THR A 619 19.78 17.95 -9.71
C THR A 619 19.06 16.63 -9.36
N TYR A 620 19.14 15.67 -10.27
CA TYR A 620 18.66 14.29 -10.05
C TYR A 620 19.36 13.61 -8.87
N THR A 621 20.70 13.73 -8.78
CA THR A 621 21.51 13.10 -7.73
C THR A 621 21.14 13.62 -6.34
N GLU A 622 20.99 14.95 -6.19
CA GLU A 622 20.53 15.60 -4.94
C GLU A 622 19.14 15.10 -4.51
N LEU A 623 18.18 15.01 -5.45
CA LEU A 623 16.86 14.45 -5.18
C LEU A 623 16.95 12.98 -4.74
N LYS A 624 17.71 12.16 -5.48
CA LYS A 624 17.82 10.72 -5.24
C LYS A 624 18.46 10.43 -3.89
N GLU A 625 19.54 11.12 -3.54
CA GLU A 625 20.24 10.99 -2.27
C GLU A 625 19.33 11.36 -1.09
N LYS A 626 18.70 12.54 -1.15
CA LYS A 626 17.84 13.05 -0.07
C LYS A 626 16.53 12.28 0.08
N LEU A 627 15.91 11.84 -1.03
CA LEU A 627 14.71 10.98 -0.97
C LEU A 627 15.04 9.63 -0.34
N THR A 628 16.15 9.00 -0.77
CA THR A 628 16.62 7.73 -0.20
C THR A 628 16.91 7.90 1.29
N SER A 629 17.67 8.93 1.67
CA SER A 629 17.99 9.21 3.07
C SER A 629 16.78 9.55 3.94
N ALA A 630 15.77 10.26 3.42
CA ALA A 630 14.56 10.54 4.19
C ALA A 630 13.72 9.28 4.44
N VAL A 631 13.59 8.40 3.43
CA VAL A 631 12.91 7.12 3.55
C VAL A 631 13.65 6.19 4.52
N GLU A 632 14.97 6.03 4.37
CA GLU A 632 15.78 5.15 5.21
C GLU A 632 15.91 5.65 6.67
N ASN A 633 16.06 6.95 6.89
CA ASN A 633 16.23 7.52 8.24
C ASN A 633 14.90 7.91 8.92
N SER A 634 13.75 7.60 8.31
CA SER A 634 12.41 7.85 8.88
C SER A 634 12.12 7.11 10.20
N VAL A 635 12.97 6.14 10.55
CA VAL A 635 12.95 5.44 11.85
C VAL A 635 13.65 6.24 12.96
N GLY A 636 14.50 7.21 12.61
CA GLY A 636 15.40 7.92 13.55
C GLY A 636 15.18 9.43 13.70
N PHE A 637 14.68 10.12 12.68
CA PHE A 637 14.35 11.55 12.79
C PHE A 637 12.91 11.74 13.25
N GLY A 638 12.73 11.77 14.58
CA GLY A 638 11.66 12.55 15.19
C GLY A 638 11.75 14.00 14.71
N SER A 639 10.60 14.68 14.71
CA SER A 639 10.40 16.02 14.13
C SER A 639 11.58 16.97 14.39
N VAL A 640 12.17 17.48 13.31
CA VAL A 640 12.95 18.72 13.37
C VAL A 640 12.05 19.84 12.87
N ASP A 641 11.32 20.41 13.83
CA ASP A 641 11.07 21.84 13.92
C ASP A 641 11.63 22.28 15.30
#